data_AF-A0A932V6N6-F1
#
_entry.id   AF-A0A932V6N6-F1
#
_cell.length_a   1.000
_cell.length_b   1.000
_cell.length_c   1.000
_cell.angle_alpha   90.00
_cell.angle_beta   90.00
_cell.angle_gamma   90.00
#
_symmetry.space_group_name_H-M   'P 1'
#
loop_
_entity.id
_entity.type
_entity.pdbx_description
1 polymer ?
#
loop_
_entity_poly.entity_id
_entity_poly.type
_entity_poly.pdbx_seq_one_letter_code
_entity_poly.pdbx_strand_id
1 'polypeptide(L)'
;MRSLTLALAVLLMLGAAAPALARPDATLAATYQATVPATIGAGSTTSIPVTITNIGDEAWLSAGPNVVNLSYHWENAQGGILVWEGRRTPLGPPMAPGETRLINASVVAPDKGGGYRLRFHLVKEGVAWFPQASQPYPVQAQTAYAVRFGSVPIFTFVAGGSYSIDVPATNMGLAPWNAAAPNPVSLSYHWHDAQGNTMVWDGVRTPLAADVVPGATTVITARVTAPPQPVEGGVTLTFDLVREGVNWFEFLGGAPVRLRTTVEAARWSGRYDVPATSSAVIGETKQLAITVTNTGNVPWSASGGDRVNIGYHLFDSAGRTVLWDGTRTPLGSDLAPGQSRALALTFTAPATIGGYSLNVEAVREGVSWFSGYGVPAAASALTVTSGFSAGYGATTTPALATIGATLQLSVDVMNFGPRTLVAGGPTPIALSYHILGAGGTIVTWEGRRGVLPRDIAAGETVTVPINVTLPSTVGDYAVSWDLVQEGVAWFSQLNIPRKTEPVSVQPGVTFYGKGFGHGVGMSQWGAQGWATGASGPPLSGEQIVAKYYSGSTVSRLSPPGNGIRVLLSAPSSAGRFNCSGTQFFNGSLANVVSNGGYNILDEGQGNKVIANASATVTFQFFATAGIVRVYNQATNPPTTVYEGPGPVVTVPVDPAVATTIKEKGVYRGNFRFTNSGGALRTINFLNYDDYVRGVVPLEMPGGWHIQAYRAQALAARSYAFTSYRGTAADYDVTDDQSDQCYGGVQLNNGRPVESDITNLAVTTTAGLVIAFNNQPVRAYFASSSGGYTLAYGCWNATGTTCASSPSYLSAVADPADLLVSVPGPNRQASWTATYTSPEIRNAIAGYRGVDIGTLTSVDLSNQVPAGVGHVISIRFTGTNASVEVPADGFLRGYLGLKSTMVRLSAF
;
A
#
# COMPACT_ATOMS: atom_id res chain seq x y z
N MET A 1 -45.66 -101.66 -27.68
CA MET A 1 -46.38 -102.94 -27.84
C MET A 1 -46.67 -103.15 -29.32
N ARG A 2 -46.17 -104.28 -29.85
CA ARG A 2 -46.65 -105.08 -31.03
C ARG A 2 -46.78 -104.34 -32.38
N SER A 3 -45.94 -104.52 -33.39
CA SER A 3 -45.40 -105.71 -34.10
C SER A 3 -46.37 -106.39 -35.08
N LEU A 4 -45.78 -106.78 -36.22
CA LEU A 4 -46.19 -107.68 -37.33
C LEU A 4 -46.93 -107.05 -38.53
N THR A 5 -46.39 -106.96 -39.77
CA THR A 5 -45.89 -107.95 -40.78
C THR A 5 -46.89 -109.03 -41.24
N LEU A 6 -47.26 -109.00 -42.54
CA LEU A 6 -46.79 -109.91 -43.62
C LEU A 6 -47.88 -110.42 -44.60
N ALA A 7 -47.55 -110.35 -45.90
CA ALA A 7 -47.88 -111.28 -47.01
C ALA A 7 -49.36 -111.41 -47.49
N LEU A 8 -49.71 -111.81 -48.72
CA LEU A 8 -49.05 -112.65 -49.73
C LEU A 8 -49.68 -112.42 -51.12
N ALA A 9 -48.96 -112.85 -52.16
CA ALA A 9 -49.17 -112.69 -53.60
C ALA A 9 -50.07 -113.76 -54.28
N VAL A 10 -50.08 -113.70 -55.63
CA VAL A 10 -50.25 -114.76 -56.68
C VAL A 10 -51.55 -114.66 -57.49
N LEU A 11 -51.67 -114.95 -58.80
CA LEU A 11 -50.90 -114.86 -60.08
C LEU A 11 -51.79 -115.55 -61.16
N LEU A 12 -51.57 -115.21 -62.44
CA LEU A 12 -51.77 -116.00 -63.69
C LEU A 12 -53.03 -115.85 -64.61
N MET A 13 -52.71 -115.34 -65.83
CA MET A 13 -53.00 -115.84 -67.20
C MET A 13 -54.44 -115.73 -67.78
N LEU A 14 -54.71 -115.47 -69.08
CA LEU A 14 -53.98 -115.42 -70.36
C LEU A 14 -54.92 -114.76 -71.43
N GLY A 15 -54.39 -114.18 -72.51
CA GLY A 15 -55.16 -113.97 -73.76
C GLY A 15 -54.80 -112.72 -74.58
N ALA A 16 -54.22 -112.93 -75.76
CA ALA A 16 -53.59 -111.91 -76.61
C ALA A 16 -54.51 -111.25 -77.66
N ALA A 17 -54.22 -109.99 -78.00
CA ALA A 17 -54.32 -109.43 -79.36
C ALA A 17 -53.46 -108.14 -79.43
N ALA A 18 -52.67 -107.99 -80.50
CA ALA A 18 -51.88 -106.79 -80.82
C ALA A 18 -52.36 -106.22 -82.17
N PRO A 19 -51.90 -105.04 -82.64
CA PRO A 19 -51.73 -103.74 -81.97
C PRO A 19 -52.45 -102.61 -82.77
N ALA A 20 -52.57 -101.41 -82.19
CA ALA A 20 -52.83 -100.18 -82.96
C ALA A 20 -51.87 -99.08 -82.48
N LEU A 21 -51.12 -98.50 -83.41
CA LEU A 21 -50.08 -97.49 -83.21
C LEU A 21 -50.63 -96.20 -82.56
N ALA A 22 -49.94 -95.75 -81.52
CA ALA A 22 -50.17 -94.50 -80.79
C ALA A 22 -49.81 -93.26 -81.64
N ARG A 23 -50.60 -92.20 -81.54
CA ARG A 23 -50.19 -90.85 -81.95
C ARG A 23 -49.19 -90.31 -80.91
N PRO A 24 -48.09 -89.65 -81.31
CA PRO A 24 -47.20 -88.99 -80.34
C PRO A 24 -47.95 -87.90 -79.58
N ASP A 25 -47.68 -87.77 -78.28
CA ASP A 25 -48.19 -86.68 -77.45
C ASP A 25 -47.78 -85.33 -78.04
N ALA A 26 -48.72 -84.38 -78.12
CA ALA A 26 -48.46 -83.04 -78.63
C ALA A 26 -47.35 -82.34 -77.83
N THR A 27 -46.43 -81.68 -78.52
CA THR A 27 -45.27 -80.98 -77.94
C THR A 27 -45.60 -79.53 -77.58
N LEU A 28 -45.67 -79.24 -76.28
CA LEU A 28 -45.74 -77.88 -75.76
C LEU A 28 -44.34 -77.24 -75.76
N ALA A 29 -44.12 -76.21 -76.60
CA ALA A 29 -42.84 -75.51 -76.68
C ALA A 29 -43.03 -74.02 -76.99
N ALA A 30 -42.24 -73.16 -76.33
CA ALA A 30 -42.34 -71.71 -76.46
C ALA A 30 -40.97 -71.02 -76.42
N THR A 31 -40.86 -69.86 -77.05
CA THR A 31 -39.74 -68.92 -76.83
C THR A 31 -40.24 -67.66 -76.12
N TYR A 32 -39.33 -67.01 -75.38
CA TYR A 32 -39.62 -65.84 -74.55
C TYR A 32 -38.60 -64.75 -74.82
N GLN A 33 -39.05 -63.51 -75.00
CA GLN A 33 -38.19 -62.33 -75.05
C GLN A 33 -38.81 -61.20 -74.23
N ALA A 34 -38.13 -60.80 -73.15
CA ALA A 34 -38.55 -59.72 -72.27
C ALA A 34 -37.43 -58.70 -72.03
N THR A 35 -37.82 -57.45 -71.77
CA THR A 35 -36.93 -56.40 -71.25
C THR A 35 -37.31 -56.12 -69.80
N VAL A 36 -36.53 -56.67 -68.87
CA VAL A 36 -36.78 -56.56 -67.42
C VAL A 36 -35.99 -55.37 -66.84
N PRO A 37 -36.60 -54.50 -66.02
CA PRO A 37 -35.86 -53.44 -65.32
C PRO A 37 -34.77 -53.99 -64.41
N ALA A 38 -33.59 -53.35 -64.40
CA ALA A 38 -32.47 -53.75 -63.54
C ALA A 38 -32.80 -53.59 -62.03
N THR A 39 -33.73 -52.70 -61.70
CA THR A 39 -34.22 -52.46 -60.34
C THR A 39 -35.73 -52.41 -60.32
N ILE A 40 -36.35 -53.05 -59.32
CA ILE A 40 -37.78 -52.95 -59.03
C ILE A 40 -37.98 -52.64 -57.54
N GLY A 41 -39.10 -52.02 -57.17
CA GLY A 41 -39.42 -51.82 -55.74
C GLY A 41 -39.69 -53.17 -55.07
N ALA A 42 -39.08 -53.43 -53.92
CA ALA A 42 -39.38 -54.62 -53.13
C ALA A 42 -40.88 -54.68 -52.77
N GLY A 43 -41.52 -55.84 -52.96
CA GLY A 43 -42.96 -56.06 -52.80
C GLY A 43 -43.86 -55.34 -53.81
N SER A 44 -43.30 -54.57 -54.75
CA SER A 44 -44.09 -53.84 -55.75
C SER A 44 -44.57 -54.76 -56.88
N THR A 45 -45.71 -54.42 -57.48
CA THR A 45 -46.19 -55.07 -58.71
C THR A 45 -45.73 -54.24 -59.92
N THR A 46 -44.97 -54.85 -60.82
CA THR A 46 -44.44 -54.23 -62.05
C THR A 46 -45.01 -54.93 -63.28
N SER A 47 -45.46 -54.15 -64.27
CA SER A 47 -45.88 -54.67 -65.57
C SER A 47 -44.66 -54.82 -66.49
N ILE A 48 -44.34 -56.04 -66.91
CA ILE A 48 -43.19 -56.35 -67.77
C ILE A 48 -43.67 -56.86 -69.13
N PRO A 49 -43.31 -56.20 -70.25
CA PRO A 49 -43.62 -56.69 -71.59
C PRO A 49 -42.80 -57.94 -71.93
N VAL A 50 -43.48 -59.02 -72.31
CA VAL A 50 -42.90 -60.32 -72.69
C VAL A 50 -43.47 -60.76 -74.03
N THR A 51 -42.63 -60.88 -75.04
CA THR A 51 -42.99 -61.48 -76.33
C THR A 51 -42.86 -62.99 -76.22
N ILE A 52 -43.93 -63.70 -76.60
CA ILE A 52 -44.00 -65.17 -76.55
C ILE A 52 -44.33 -65.68 -77.94
N THR A 53 -43.64 -66.72 -78.38
CA THR A 53 -43.94 -67.43 -79.63
C THR A 53 -44.30 -68.88 -79.34
N ASN A 54 -45.41 -69.35 -79.90
CA ASN A 54 -45.76 -70.77 -79.90
C ASN A 54 -44.93 -71.50 -80.97
N ILE A 55 -43.97 -72.32 -80.54
CA ILE A 55 -43.11 -73.13 -81.43
C ILE A 55 -43.44 -74.62 -81.32
N GLY A 56 -44.52 -74.97 -80.61
CA GLY A 56 -45.07 -76.32 -80.55
C GLY A 56 -46.01 -76.59 -81.72
N ASP A 57 -46.68 -77.74 -81.66
CA ASP A 57 -47.61 -78.24 -82.67
C ASP A 57 -49.08 -78.20 -82.21
N GLU A 58 -49.37 -77.76 -80.98
CA GLU A 58 -50.71 -77.54 -80.42
C GLU A 58 -51.09 -76.05 -80.36
N ALA A 59 -52.34 -75.72 -80.66
CA ALA A 59 -52.91 -74.40 -80.37
C ALA A 59 -53.19 -74.24 -78.87
N TRP A 60 -52.68 -73.18 -78.25
CA TRP A 60 -52.85 -72.93 -76.83
C TRP A 60 -54.20 -72.28 -76.54
N LEU A 61 -55.06 -73.00 -75.85
CA LEU A 61 -56.37 -72.51 -75.46
C LEU A 61 -56.27 -71.48 -74.34
N SER A 62 -57.17 -70.50 -74.38
CA SER A 62 -57.26 -69.44 -73.39
C SER A 62 -58.63 -69.35 -72.70
N ALA A 63 -59.53 -70.29 -73.02
CA ALA A 63 -60.79 -70.52 -72.34
C ALA A 63 -61.13 -72.03 -72.35
N GLY A 64 -61.87 -72.51 -71.34
CA GLY A 64 -62.19 -73.94 -71.17
C GLY A 64 -61.24 -74.66 -70.20
N PRO A 65 -61.32 -76.00 -70.06
CA PRO A 65 -60.37 -76.75 -69.25
C PRO A 65 -58.96 -76.66 -69.84
N ASN A 66 -57.95 -76.58 -68.97
CA ASN A 66 -56.53 -76.58 -69.32
C ASN A 66 -56.02 -75.38 -70.16
N VAL A 67 -56.44 -74.17 -69.80
CA VAL A 67 -55.93 -72.93 -70.43
C VAL A 67 -54.42 -72.77 -70.24
N VAL A 68 -53.77 -72.05 -71.16
CA VAL A 68 -52.36 -71.70 -71.04
C VAL A 68 -52.23 -70.25 -70.56
N ASN A 69 -51.45 -70.05 -69.50
CA ASN A 69 -51.15 -68.74 -68.93
C ASN A 69 -49.64 -68.49 -68.91
N LEU A 70 -49.25 -67.23 -69.10
CA LEU A 70 -47.90 -66.77 -68.75
C LEU A 70 -47.81 -66.61 -67.23
N SER A 71 -46.74 -67.12 -66.64
CA SER A 71 -46.41 -66.92 -65.24
C SER A 71 -44.90 -66.65 -65.11
N TYR A 72 -44.39 -66.61 -63.88
CA TYR A 72 -42.99 -66.37 -63.60
C TYR A 72 -42.50 -67.09 -62.35
N HIS A 73 -41.18 -67.20 -62.23
CA HIS A 73 -40.47 -67.72 -61.08
C HIS A 73 -39.47 -66.69 -60.58
N TRP A 74 -39.34 -66.55 -59.26
CA TRP A 74 -38.24 -65.80 -58.64
C TRP A 74 -37.21 -66.76 -58.08
N GLU A 75 -35.95 -66.49 -58.36
CA GLU A 75 -34.79 -67.15 -57.76
C GLU A 75 -33.99 -66.14 -56.93
N ASN A 76 -33.30 -66.62 -55.89
CA ASN A 76 -32.28 -65.85 -55.20
C ASN A 76 -31.07 -65.61 -56.11
N ALA A 77 -30.13 -64.77 -55.67
CA ALA A 77 -28.93 -64.44 -56.45
C ALA A 77 -28.08 -65.67 -56.87
N GLN A 78 -28.20 -66.78 -56.13
CA GLN A 78 -27.49 -68.06 -56.34
C GLN A 78 -28.28 -69.06 -57.19
N GLY A 79 -29.49 -68.74 -57.65
CA GLY A 79 -30.34 -69.60 -58.48
C GLY A 79 -31.30 -70.54 -57.72
N GLY A 80 -31.39 -70.42 -56.39
CA GLY A 80 -32.37 -71.15 -55.58
C GLY A 80 -33.77 -70.53 -55.70
N ILE A 81 -34.80 -71.35 -55.91
CA ILE A 81 -36.17 -70.90 -56.17
C ILE A 81 -36.78 -70.31 -54.89
N LEU A 82 -37.28 -69.08 -54.99
CA LEU A 82 -37.99 -68.35 -53.94
C LEU A 82 -39.50 -68.31 -54.18
N VAL A 83 -39.90 -68.10 -55.43
CA VAL A 83 -41.30 -68.15 -55.85
C VAL A 83 -41.38 -69.09 -57.04
N TRP A 84 -42.02 -70.24 -56.85
CA TRP A 84 -42.30 -71.21 -57.92
C TRP A 84 -43.63 -70.95 -58.62
N GLU A 85 -44.57 -70.28 -57.96
CA GLU A 85 -45.91 -70.07 -58.51
C GLU A 85 -46.18 -68.57 -58.64
N GLY A 86 -45.68 -67.98 -59.72
CA GLY A 86 -45.95 -66.58 -60.06
C GLY A 86 -47.41 -66.32 -60.45
N ARG A 87 -47.77 -65.04 -60.46
CA ARG A 87 -49.11 -64.59 -60.85
C ARG A 87 -49.39 -64.94 -62.32
N ARG A 88 -50.54 -65.56 -62.58
CA ARG A 88 -50.99 -65.87 -63.95
C ARG A 88 -51.36 -64.60 -64.71
N THR A 89 -50.84 -64.50 -65.93
CA THR A 89 -51.19 -63.49 -66.92
C THR A 89 -51.83 -64.20 -68.11
N PRO A 90 -53.14 -64.00 -68.36
CA PRO A 90 -53.84 -64.59 -69.50
C PRO A 90 -53.22 -64.17 -70.84
N LEU A 91 -53.16 -65.09 -71.80
CA LEU A 91 -52.55 -64.84 -73.11
C LEU A 91 -53.46 -64.05 -74.08
N GLY A 92 -54.76 -63.91 -73.79
CA GLY A 92 -55.76 -63.36 -74.74
C GLY A 92 -56.43 -64.48 -75.56
N PRO A 93 -56.83 -64.29 -76.83
CA PRO A 93 -57.40 -65.36 -77.67
C PRO A 93 -56.49 -66.59 -77.83
N PRO A 94 -56.99 -67.77 -78.26
CA PRO A 94 -56.13 -68.94 -78.48
C PRO A 94 -54.93 -68.62 -79.39
N MET A 95 -53.75 -69.15 -79.06
CA MET A 95 -52.52 -68.94 -79.84
C MET A 95 -52.21 -70.15 -80.71
N ALA A 96 -52.24 -69.99 -82.03
CA ALA A 96 -51.95 -71.08 -82.96
C ALA A 96 -50.44 -71.42 -83.02
N PRO A 97 -50.06 -72.63 -83.47
CA PRO A 97 -48.66 -72.95 -83.79
C PRO A 97 -48.03 -71.90 -84.72
N GLY A 98 -46.84 -71.40 -84.36
CA GLY A 98 -46.13 -70.33 -85.06
C GLY A 98 -46.52 -68.90 -84.68
N GLU A 99 -47.62 -68.70 -83.94
CA GLU A 99 -48.09 -67.36 -83.56
C GLU A 99 -47.17 -66.71 -82.50
N THR A 100 -46.90 -65.42 -82.66
CA THR A 100 -46.15 -64.60 -81.70
C THR A 100 -47.03 -63.50 -81.12
N ARG A 101 -46.95 -63.27 -79.81
CA ARG A 101 -47.76 -62.26 -79.11
C ARG A 101 -46.98 -61.57 -78.01
N LEU A 102 -47.16 -60.25 -77.89
CA LEU A 102 -46.66 -59.46 -76.77
C LEU A 102 -47.67 -59.49 -75.62
N ILE A 103 -47.23 -59.90 -74.44
CA ILE A 103 -48.02 -60.01 -73.21
C ILE A 103 -47.39 -59.14 -72.12
N ASN A 104 -48.19 -58.32 -71.45
CA ASN A 104 -47.74 -57.53 -70.31
C ASN A 104 -47.91 -58.35 -69.03
N ALA A 105 -46.84 -59.01 -68.59
CA ALA A 105 -46.82 -59.83 -67.39
C ALA A 105 -46.90 -58.95 -66.13
N SER A 106 -47.83 -59.25 -65.24
CA SER A 106 -47.93 -58.60 -63.92
C SER A 106 -47.05 -59.35 -62.93
N VAL A 107 -45.86 -58.80 -62.63
CA VAL A 107 -44.85 -59.43 -61.76
C VAL A 107 -44.81 -58.75 -60.40
N VAL A 108 -45.05 -59.51 -59.34
CA VAL A 108 -44.86 -59.07 -57.96
C VAL A 108 -43.41 -59.37 -57.54
N ALA A 109 -42.67 -58.33 -57.15
CA ALA A 109 -41.31 -58.42 -56.65
C ALA A 109 -41.26 -59.11 -55.27
N PRO A 110 -40.14 -59.74 -54.88
CA PRO A 110 -39.93 -60.19 -53.51
C PRO A 110 -40.01 -59.02 -52.52
N ASP A 111 -40.60 -59.25 -51.33
CA ASP A 111 -40.82 -58.21 -50.31
C ASP A 111 -39.53 -57.74 -49.62
N LYS A 112 -38.47 -58.55 -49.67
CA LYS A 112 -37.16 -58.21 -49.10
C LYS A 112 -36.27 -57.57 -50.16
N GLY A 113 -35.61 -56.46 -49.81
CA GLY A 113 -34.58 -55.88 -50.68
C GLY A 113 -33.40 -56.84 -50.90
N GLY A 114 -32.83 -56.85 -52.11
CA GLY A 114 -31.72 -57.74 -52.48
C GLY A 114 -31.65 -58.06 -53.97
N GLY A 115 -30.64 -58.85 -54.35
CA GLY A 115 -30.45 -59.32 -55.73
C GLY A 115 -31.21 -60.63 -55.99
N TYR A 116 -31.96 -60.66 -57.08
CA TYR A 116 -32.82 -61.78 -57.49
C TYR A 116 -32.69 -62.07 -58.98
N ARG A 117 -33.25 -63.20 -59.42
CA ARG A 117 -33.38 -63.54 -60.84
C ARG A 117 -34.82 -63.89 -61.17
N LEU A 118 -35.38 -63.27 -62.21
CA LEU A 118 -36.75 -63.48 -62.68
C LEU A 118 -36.74 -64.38 -63.92
N ARG A 119 -37.61 -65.39 -63.97
CA ARG A 119 -37.86 -66.18 -65.19
C ARG A 119 -39.32 -66.16 -65.56
N PHE A 120 -39.63 -66.03 -66.84
CA PHE A 120 -40.99 -66.20 -67.37
C PHE A 120 -41.19 -67.65 -67.78
N HIS A 121 -42.38 -68.20 -67.49
CA HIS A 121 -42.67 -69.60 -67.74
C HIS A 121 -44.16 -69.78 -68.03
N LEU A 122 -44.50 -70.45 -69.13
CA LEU A 122 -45.87 -70.83 -69.44
C LEU A 122 -46.29 -72.07 -68.66
N VAL A 123 -47.56 -72.10 -68.28
CA VAL A 123 -48.21 -73.26 -67.65
C VAL A 123 -49.51 -73.56 -68.38
N LYS A 124 -49.71 -74.84 -68.71
CA LYS A 124 -51.00 -75.38 -69.12
C LYS A 124 -51.72 -75.83 -67.85
N GLU A 125 -52.74 -75.08 -67.45
CA GLU A 125 -53.41 -75.25 -66.17
C GLU A 125 -53.94 -76.69 -66.03
N GLY A 126 -53.80 -77.28 -64.84
CA GLY A 126 -54.23 -78.67 -64.59
C GLY A 126 -53.42 -79.76 -65.32
N VAL A 127 -52.41 -79.41 -66.13
CA VAL A 127 -51.58 -80.36 -66.87
C VAL A 127 -50.12 -80.28 -66.42
N ALA A 128 -49.39 -79.25 -66.84
CA ALA A 128 -47.97 -79.10 -66.56
C ALA A 128 -47.47 -77.71 -66.91
N TRP A 129 -46.34 -77.34 -66.31
CA TRP A 129 -45.49 -76.28 -66.81
C TRP A 129 -44.85 -76.68 -68.14
N PHE A 130 -44.55 -75.71 -69.00
CA PHE A 130 -43.84 -75.99 -70.25
C PHE A 130 -42.45 -76.57 -69.95
N PRO A 131 -41.84 -77.34 -70.87
CA PRO A 131 -40.52 -77.92 -70.61
C PRO A 131 -39.40 -76.88 -70.45
N GLN A 132 -39.58 -75.67 -71.00
CA GLN A 132 -38.59 -74.61 -71.01
C GLN A 132 -39.19 -73.28 -70.52
N ALA A 133 -38.54 -72.69 -69.52
CA ALA A 133 -38.73 -71.30 -69.08
C ALA A 133 -37.75 -70.37 -69.83
N SER A 134 -37.95 -69.06 -69.70
CA SER A 134 -36.99 -68.06 -70.18
C SER A 134 -35.62 -68.21 -69.51
N GLN A 135 -34.60 -67.60 -70.11
CA GLN A 135 -33.35 -67.31 -69.41
C GLN A 135 -33.64 -66.41 -68.19
N PRO A 136 -32.86 -66.54 -67.10
CA PRO A 136 -33.04 -65.72 -65.91
C PRO A 136 -32.60 -64.27 -66.16
N TYR A 137 -33.43 -63.31 -65.75
CA TYR A 137 -33.15 -61.88 -65.78
C TYR A 137 -32.71 -61.40 -64.40
N PRO A 138 -31.50 -60.83 -64.21
CA PRO A 138 -31.07 -60.31 -62.92
C PRO A 138 -31.85 -59.03 -62.58
N VAL A 139 -32.36 -58.97 -61.34
CA VAL A 139 -33.13 -57.82 -60.84
C VAL A 139 -32.73 -57.50 -59.41
N GLN A 140 -32.53 -56.22 -59.09
CA GLN A 140 -32.37 -55.74 -57.73
C GLN A 140 -33.74 -55.28 -57.19
N ALA A 141 -34.24 -55.94 -56.14
CA ALA A 141 -35.36 -55.39 -55.38
C ALA A 141 -34.81 -54.37 -54.38
N GLN A 142 -35.25 -53.11 -54.45
CA GLN A 142 -34.84 -52.06 -53.51
C GLN A 142 -36.04 -51.63 -52.65
N THR A 143 -35.83 -51.45 -51.35
CA THR A 143 -36.86 -50.93 -50.45
C THR A 143 -37.00 -49.41 -50.63
N ALA A 144 -38.17 -48.87 -50.27
CA ALA A 144 -38.41 -47.44 -50.33
C ALA A 144 -37.47 -46.66 -49.39
N TYR A 145 -37.17 -47.21 -48.22
CA TYR A 145 -36.30 -46.60 -47.22
C TYR A 145 -35.16 -47.57 -46.88
N ALA A 146 -33.92 -47.16 -47.14
CA ALA A 146 -32.73 -47.90 -46.78
C ALA A 146 -31.57 -46.94 -46.53
N VAL A 147 -30.73 -47.24 -45.55
CA VAL A 147 -29.58 -46.43 -45.14
C VAL A 147 -28.29 -47.25 -45.22
N ARG A 148 -27.20 -46.60 -45.64
CA ARG A 148 -25.84 -47.07 -45.40
C ARG A 148 -25.12 -46.03 -44.54
N PHE A 149 -24.77 -46.42 -43.32
CA PHE A 149 -23.95 -45.59 -42.44
C PHE A 149 -22.49 -45.60 -42.88
N GLY A 150 -21.82 -44.45 -42.75
CA GLY A 150 -20.36 -44.33 -42.91
C GLY A 150 -19.61 -44.73 -41.64
N SER A 151 -18.31 -44.42 -41.60
CA SER A 151 -17.50 -44.60 -40.39
C SER A 151 -17.96 -43.63 -39.30
N VAL A 152 -18.31 -44.15 -38.12
CA VAL A 152 -18.72 -43.34 -36.96
C VAL A 152 -17.63 -43.43 -35.90
N PRO A 153 -17.07 -42.31 -35.42
CA PRO A 153 -16.06 -42.33 -34.36
C PRO A 153 -16.68 -42.81 -33.05
N ILE A 154 -15.99 -43.71 -32.34
CA ILE A 154 -16.41 -44.23 -31.04
C ILE A 154 -15.24 -44.18 -30.05
N PHE A 155 -15.56 -43.88 -28.79
CA PHE A 155 -14.62 -43.74 -27.68
C PHE A 155 -15.28 -44.24 -26.40
N THR A 156 -14.51 -44.37 -25.32
CA THR A 156 -15.03 -44.71 -23.99
C THR A 156 -15.90 -43.59 -23.44
N PHE A 157 -17.11 -43.93 -23.02
CA PHE A 157 -18.06 -43.00 -22.40
C PHE A 157 -17.89 -42.99 -20.89
N VAL A 158 -18.29 -41.88 -20.26
CA VAL A 158 -18.41 -41.77 -18.80
C VAL A 158 -19.88 -41.78 -18.45
N ALA A 159 -20.24 -42.53 -17.40
CA ALA A 159 -21.61 -42.69 -16.95
C ALA A 159 -22.33 -41.33 -16.79
N GLY A 160 -23.48 -41.19 -17.43
CA GLY A 160 -24.30 -39.97 -17.47
C GLY A 160 -23.78 -38.83 -18.35
N GLY A 161 -22.65 -39.00 -19.03
CA GLY A 161 -22.08 -37.99 -19.91
C GLY A 161 -22.90 -37.74 -21.19
N SER A 162 -22.88 -36.51 -21.71
CA SER A 162 -23.49 -36.13 -22.99
C SER A 162 -22.41 -35.81 -24.01
N TYR A 163 -22.53 -36.36 -25.21
CA TYR A 163 -21.53 -36.31 -26.28
C TYR A 163 -22.16 -35.94 -27.61
N SER A 164 -21.41 -35.24 -28.47
CA SER A 164 -21.80 -34.98 -29.86
C SER A 164 -21.02 -35.93 -30.77
N ILE A 165 -21.72 -36.69 -31.60
CA ILE A 165 -21.14 -37.71 -32.48
C ILE A 165 -21.64 -37.47 -33.90
N ASP A 166 -20.71 -37.28 -34.83
CA ASP A 166 -21.04 -37.16 -36.25
C ASP A 166 -21.32 -38.53 -36.86
N VAL A 167 -22.52 -38.68 -37.42
CA VAL A 167 -23.00 -39.93 -38.01
C VAL A 167 -23.28 -39.72 -39.50
N PRO A 168 -22.35 -40.11 -40.39
CA PRO A 168 -22.57 -40.07 -41.83
C PRO A 168 -23.60 -41.12 -42.26
N ALA A 169 -24.58 -40.74 -43.07
CA ALA A 169 -25.62 -41.63 -43.58
C ALA A 169 -25.92 -41.36 -45.07
N THR A 170 -25.87 -42.40 -45.89
CA THR A 170 -26.23 -42.36 -47.32
C THR A 170 -27.61 -42.96 -47.56
N ASN A 171 -28.47 -42.26 -48.31
CA ASN A 171 -29.76 -42.78 -48.73
C ASN A 171 -29.60 -43.81 -49.85
N MET A 172 -29.91 -45.07 -49.53
CA MET A 172 -29.84 -46.21 -50.45
C MET A 172 -31.23 -46.68 -50.90
N GLY A 173 -32.30 -46.04 -50.43
CA GLY A 173 -33.69 -46.36 -50.76
C GLY A 173 -34.19 -45.64 -52.01
N LEU A 174 -35.38 -46.00 -52.45
CA LEU A 174 -36.05 -45.37 -53.61
C LEU A 174 -36.79 -44.06 -53.26
N ALA A 175 -37.08 -43.80 -51.98
CA ALA A 175 -37.79 -42.62 -51.51
C ALA A 175 -36.84 -41.59 -50.86
N PRO A 176 -37.12 -40.28 -50.99
CA PRO A 176 -36.40 -39.26 -50.23
C PRO A 176 -36.68 -39.39 -48.72
N TRP A 177 -35.69 -39.05 -47.91
CA TRP A 177 -35.87 -38.87 -46.47
C TRP A 177 -36.28 -37.42 -46.22
N ASN A 178 -37.52 -37.21 -45.80
CA ASN A 178 -38.02 -35.86 -45.53
C ASN A 178 -37.49 -35.38 -44.18
N ALA A 179 -36.89 -34.19 -44.11
CA ALA A 179 -36.49 -33.56 -42.86
C ALA A 179 -37.68 -32.94 -42.11
N ALA A 180 -38.79 -32.68 -42.80
CA ALA A 180 -40.00 -32.07 -42.25
C ALA A 180 -41.26 -32.93 -42.48
N ALA A 181 -42.37 -32.52 -41.86
CA ALA A 181 -43.65 -33.21 -41.91
C ALA A 181 -44.26 -33.30 -43.34
N PRO A 182 -45.07 -34.34 -43.64
CA PRO A 182 -45.52 -35.41 -42.73
C PRO A 182 -44.48 -36.54 -42.57
N ASN A 183 -44.38 -37.06 -41.33
CA ASN A 183 -43.50 -38.19 -40.93
C ASN A 183 -42.02 -37.94 -41.25
N PRO A 184 -41.38 -36.94 -40.62
CA PRO A 184 -39.96 -36.63 -40.84
C PRO A 184 -39.07 -37.81 -40.47
N VAL A 185 -37.92 -37.90 -41.10
CA VAL A 185 -36.87 -38.85 -40.75
C VAL A 185 -35.94 -38.18 -39.74
N SER A 186 -35.61 -38.89 -38.66
CA SER A 186 -34.63 -38.46 -37.66
C SER A 186 -33.63 -39.58 -37.38
N LEU A 187 -32.43 -39.23 -36.96
CA LEU A 187 -31.49 -40.17 -36.38
C LEU A 187 -31.76 -40.31 -34.88
N SER A 188 -31.67 -41.53 -34.37
CA SER A 188 -31.67 -41.80 -32.94
C SER A 188 -30.74 -42.97 -32.64
N TYR A 189 -30.66 -43.35 -31.37
CA TYR A 189 -29.79 -44.42 -30.91
C TYR A 189 -30.41 -45.28 -29.81
N HIS A 190 -29.82 -46.46 -29.64
CA HIS A 190 -30.10 -47.41 -28.58
C HIS A 190 -28.79 -47.77 -27.86
N TRP A 191 -28.87 -48.04 -26.57
CA TRP A 191 -27.78 -48.67 -25.83
C TRP A 191 -28.13 -50.12 -25.51
N HIS A 192 -27.18 -51.03 -25.71
CA HIS A 192 -27.29 -52.42 -25.32
C HIS A 192 -26.13 -52.84 -24.43
N ASP A 193 -26.37 -53.77 -23.50
CA ASP A 193 -25.33 -54.40 -22.70
C ASP A 193 -24.48 -55.39 -23.53
N ALA A 194 -23.50 -56.02 -22.88
CA ALA A 194 -22.62 -57.00 -23.50
C ALA A 194 -23.35 -58.26 -24.03
N GLN A 195 -24.51 -58.57 -23.47
CA GLN A 195 -25.36 -59.70 -23.86
C GLN A 195 -26.35 -59.33 -24.97
N GLY A 196 -26.43 -58.05 -25.33
CA GLY A 196 -27.32 -57.52 -26.37
C GLY A 196 -28.69 -57.08 -25.86
N ASN A 197 -28.93 -57.09 -24.54
CA ASN A 197 -30.17 -56.56 -23.98
C ASN A 197 -30.19 -55.04 -24.07
N THR A 198 -31.31 -54.46 -24.49
CA THR A 198 -31.46 -53.01 -24.59
C THR A 198 -31.54 -52.39 -23.19
N MET A 199 -30.62 -51.45 -22.93
CA MET A 199 -30.58 -50.59 -21.75
C MET A 199 -31.34 -49.28 -21.98
N VAL A 200 -31.17 -48.70 -23.16
CA VAL A 200 -31.87 -47.48 -23.59
C VAL A 200 -32.48 -47.76 -24.94
N TRP A 201 -33.81 -47.85 -24.99
CA TRP A 201 -34.54 -48.09 -26.24
C TRP A 201 -34.81 -46.81 -27.01
N ASP A 202 -34.88 -45.64 -26.38
CA ASP A 202 -35.27 -44.43 -27.10
C ASP A 202 -34.31 -43.27 -26.83
N GLY A 203 -33.26 -43.20 -27.67
CA GLY A 203 -32.29 -42.12 -27.64
C GLY A 203 -32.89 -40.78 -28.09
N VAL A 204 -32.11 -39.72 -27.85
CA VAL A 204 -32.48 -38.36 -28.25
C VAL A 204 -32.60 -38.28 -29.77
N ARG A 205 -33.75 -37.79 -30.26
CA ARG A 205 -33.99 -37.54 -31.68
C ARG A 205 -33.09 -36.42 -32.19
N THR A 206 -32.40 -36.70 -33.29
CA THR A 206 -31.62 -35.71 -34.03
C THR A 206 -32.24 -35.54 -35.42
N PRO A 207 -32.94 -34.42 -35.68
CA PRO A 207 -33.60 -34.19 -36.95
C PRO A 207 -32.56 -34.03 -38.08
N LEU A 208 -32.97 -34.38 -39.30
CA LEU A 208 -32.18 -34.07 -40.49
C LEU A 208 -32.15 -32.56 -40.74
N ALA A 209 -31.01 -32.02 -41.19
CA ALA A 209 -30.89 -30.61 -41.54
C ALA A 209 -31.67 -30.23 -42.82
N ALA A 210 -31.81 -31.18 -43.75
CA ALA A 210 -32.53 -31.01 -45.02
C ALA A 210 -32.95 -32.39 -45.57
N ASP A 211 -33.85 -32.40 -46.56
CA ASP A 211 -34.27 -33.62 -47.24
C ASP A 211 -33.08 -34.34 -47.89
N VAL A 212 -33.03 -35.67 -47.76
CA VAL A 212 -31.97 -36.50 -48.35
C VAL A 212 -32.54 -37.35 -49.46
N VAL A 213 -32.30 -36.93 -50.71
CA VAL A 213 -32.74 -37.66 -51.90
C VAL A 213 -31.99 -38.99 -52.08
N PRO A 214 -32.55 -39.98 -52.81
CA PRO A 214 -31.85 -41.23 -53.13
C PRO A 214 -30.44 -41.01 -53.66
N GLY A 215 -29.45 -41.74 -53.12
CA GLY A 215 -28.03 -41.63 -53.46
C GLY A 215 -27.25 -40.53 -52.73
N ALA A 216 -27.92 -39.54 -52.12
CA ALA A 216 -27.25 -38.47 -51.38
C ALA A 216 -26.74 -38.93 -50.00
N THR A 217 -25.70 -38.26 -49.51
CA THR A 217 -25.12 -38.49 -48.18
C THR A 217 -25.25 -37.24 -47.32
N THR A 218 -25.59 -37.41 -46.05
CA THR A 218 -25.65 -36.36 -45.02
C THR A 218 -24.82 -36.77 -43.80
N VAL A 219 -24.37 -35.79 -43.01
CA VAL A 219 -23.72 -36.02 -41.71
C VAL A 219 -24.62 -35.45 -40.62
N ILE A 220 -25.02 -36.29 -39.68
CA ILE A 220 -25.95 -35.94 -38.62
C ILE A 220 -25.17 -35.91 -37.30
N THR A 221 -25.00 -34.74 -36.70
CA THR A 221 -24.32 -34.58 -35.41
C THR A 221 -25.27 -34.93 -34.27
N ALA A 222 -25.27 -36.20 -33.86
CA ALA A 222 -26.16 -36.74 -32.83
C ALA A 222 -25.70 -36.36 -31.42
N ARG A 223 -26.64 -35.96 -30.56
CA ARG A 223 -26.39 -35.79 -29.13
C ARG A 223 -26.68 -37.09 -28.38
N VAL A 224 -25.64 -37.79 -27.97
CA VAL A 224 -25.71 -39.07 -27.26
C VAL A 224 -25.50 -38.88 -25.77
N THR A 225 -26.44 -39.39 -24.96
CA THR A 225 -26.31 -39.46 -23.50
C THR A 225 -25.94 -40.89 -23.12
N ALA A 226 -24.84 -41.05 -22.38
CA ALA A 226 -24.39 -42.34 -21.89
C ALA A 226 -25.31 -42.83 -20.74
N PRO A 227 -25.41 -44.16 -20.51
CA PRO A 227 -26.13 -44.70 -19.37
C PRO A 227 -25.70 -44.05 -18.04
N PRO A 228 -26.61 -43.83 -17.09
CA PRO A 228 -26.32 -43.10 -15.84
C PRO A 228 -25.41 -43.88 -14.88
N GLN A 229 -25.19 -45.17 -15.12
CA GLN A 229 -24.32 -46.05 -14.33
C GLN A 229 -23.26 -46.67 -15.23
N PRO A 230 -22.05 -46.97 -14.70
CA PRO A 230 -21.05 -47.73 -15.44
C PRO A 230 -21.58 -49.13 -15.77
N VAL A 231 -21.12 -49.69 -16.89
CA VAL A 231 -21.56 -51.00 -17.36
C VAL A 231 -20.34 -51.89 -17.56
N GLU A 232 -20.28 -52.95 -16.77
CA GLU A 232 -19.20 -53.93 -16.81
C GLU A 232 -19.33 -54.85 -18.04
N GLY A 233 -18.21 -55.22 -18.67
CA GLY A 233 -18.21 -56.12 -19.83
C GLY A 233 -18.42 -55.45 -21.19
N GLY A 234 -18.58 -54.12 -21.24
CA GLY A 234 -18.76 -53.35 -22.47
C GLY A 234 -20.21 -53.19 -22.91
N VAL A 235 -20.45 -52.26 -23.82
CA VAL A 235 -21.79 -51.88 -24.33
C VAL A 235 -21.75 -51.71 -25.84
N THR A 236 -22.93 -51.74 -26.46
CA THR A 236 -23.10 -51.43 -27.87
C THR A 236 -23.99 -50.19 -28.03
N LEU A 237 -23.48 -49.16 -28.68
CA LEU A 237 -24.25 -48.00 -29.14
C LEU A 237 -24.74 -48.28 -30.57
N THR A 238 -26.05 -48.38 -30.74
CA THR A 238 -26.69 -48.62 -32.03
C THR A 238 -27.29 -47.32 -32.54
N PHE A 239 -26.93 -46.84 -33.72
CA PHE A 239 -27.65 -45.76 -34.39
C PHE A 239 -28.59 -46.31 -35.47
N ASP A 240 -29.80 -45.78 -35.52
CA ASP A 240 -30.77 -46.05 -36.58
C ASP A 240 -31.55 -44.80 -36.96
N LEU A 241 -32.04 -44.77 -38.21
CA LEU A 241 -32.98 -43.76 -38.66
C LEU A 241 -34.39 -44.19 -38.30
N VAL A 242 -35.23 -43.24 -37.90
CA VAL A 242 -36.65 -43.45 -37.65
C VAL A 242 -37.46 -42.56 -38.57
N ARG A 243 -38.43 -43.14 -39.27
CA ARG A 243 -39.48 -42.37 -39.93
C ARG A 243 -40.57 -42.13 -38.90
N GLU A 244 -40.66 -40.91 -38.42
CA GLU A 244 -41.53 -40.54 -37.30
C GLU A 244 -42.99 -40.92 -37.57
N GLY A 245 -43.64 -41.52 -36.57
CA GLY A 245 -45.02 -42.02 -36.67
C GLY A 245 -45.22 -43.24 -37.57
N VAL A 246 -44.14 -43.83 -38.13
CA VAL A 246 -44.23 -44.98 -39.04
C VAL A 246 -43.44 -46.17 -38.50
N ASN A 247 -42.12 -46.16 -38.63
CA ASN A 247 -41.26 -47.21 -38.06
C ASN A 247 -39.77 -46.83 -38.15
N TRP A 248 -38.94 -47.57 -37.42
CA TRP A 248 -37.49 -47.53 -37.55
C TRP A 248 -37.04 -48.13 -38.88
N PHE A 249 -35.92 -47.65 -39.42
CA PHE A 249 -35.39 -48.10 -40.70
C PHE A 249 -34.98 -49.57 -40.64
N GLU A 250 -34.57 -50.09 -39.47
CA GLU A 250 -34.32 -51.52 -39.30
C GLU A 250 -35.52 -52.42 -39.66
N PHE A 251 -36.75 -51.90 -39.50
CA PHE A 251 -37.98 -52.59 -39.89
C PHE A 251 -38.50 -52.20 -41.29
N LEU A 252 -37.94 -51.15 -41.90
CA LEU A 252 -38.29 -50.69 -43.26
C LEU A 252 -37.28 -51.15 -44.33
N GLY A 253 -36.22 -51.86 -43.94
CA GLY A 253 -35.22 -52.46 -44.82
C GLY A 253 -33.81 -51.84 -44.78
N GLY A 254 -33.57 -50.87 -43.90
CA GLY A 254 -32.24 -50.37 -43.57
C GLY A 254 -31.53 -51.25 -42.53
N ALA A 255 -30.21 -51.14 -42.42
CA ALA A 255 -29.44 -51.77 -41.36
C ALA A 255 -28.88 -50.71 -40.41
N PRO A 256 -29.13 -50.81 -39.09
CA PRO A 256 -28.55 -49.88 -38.13
C PRO A 256 -27.04 -50.09 -37.99
N VAL A 257 -26.31 -49.08 -37.56
CA VAL A 257 -24.87 -49.21 -37.24
C VAL A 257 -24.69 -49.49 -35.76
N ARG A 258 -23.96 -50.56 -35.43
CA ARG A 258 -23.71 -51.01 -34.04
C ARG A 258 -22.24 -50.85 -33.69
N LEU A 259 -21.95 -50.08 -32.64
CA LEU A 259 -20.60 -49.68 -32.24
C LEU A 259 -20.31 -50.20 -30.82
N ARG A 260 -19.34 -51.09 -30.68
CA ARG A 260 -18.90 -51.58 -29.35
C ARG A 260 -18.02 -50.53 -28.66
N THR A 261 -18.29 -50.29 -27.39
CA THR A 261 -17.55 -49.35 -26.55
C THR A 261 -17.69 -49.73 -25.06
N THR A 262 -17.19 -48.90 -24.16
CA THR A 262 -17.31 -49.04 -22.70
C THR A 262 -17.92 -47.78 -22.08
N VAL A 263 -18.57 -47.93 -20.92
CA VAL A 263 -19.07 -46.84 -20.08
C VAL A 263 -18.42 -46.97 -18.71
N GLU A 264 -17.50 -46.06 -18.40
CA GLU A 264 -16.75 -46.03 -17.16
C GLU A 264 -17.45 -45.20 -16.07
N ALA A 265 -17.06 -45.44 -14.81
CA ALA A 265 -17.55 -44.66 -13.68
C ALA A 265 -17.02 -43.23 -13.71
N ALA A 266 -17.84 -42.27 -13.29
CA ALA A 266 -17.41 -40.89 -13.09
C ALA A 266 -16.39 -40.80 -11.95
N ARG A 267 -15.16 -40.38 -12.26
CA ARG A 267 -14.07 -40.18 -11.30
C ARG A 267 -13.78 -38.69 -11.16
N TRP A 268 -14.21 -38.12 -10.04
CA TRP A 268 -13.86 -36.76 -9.64
C TRP A 268 -12.52 -36.79 -8.90
N SER A 269 -11.47 -36.25 -9.53
CA SER A 269 -10.13 -36.24 -8.94
C SER A 269 -9.38 -34.99 -9.38
N GLY A 270 -8.50 -34.48 -8.51
CA GLY A 270 -7.67 -33.32 -8.79
C GLY A 270 -6.29 -33.38 -8.16
N ARG A 271 -5.39 -32.51 -8.63
CA ARG A 271 -4.10 -32.20 -8.02
C ARG A 271 -3.99 -30.68 -7.83
N TYR A 272 -3.42 -30.26 -6.70
CA TYR A 272 -3.29 -28.86 -6.33
C TYR A 272 -1.83 -28.54 -6.08
N ASP A 273 -1.26 -27.63 -6.86
CA ASP A 273 0.07 -27.08 -6.65
C ASP A 273 -0.07 -25.73 -5.93
N VAL A 274 0.26 -25.75 -4.65
CA VAL A 274 0.19 -24.59 -3.75
C VAL A 274 1.62 -24.21 -3.36
N PRO A 275 2.07 -22.97 -3.61
CA PRO A 275 3.39 -22.55 -3.18
C PRO A 275 3.48 -22.55 -1.66
N ALA A 276 4.69 -22.76 -1.13
CA ALA A 276 4.96 -22.58 0.29
C ALA A 276 4.66 -21.12 0.68
N THR A 277 3.62 -20.90 1.49
CA THR A 277 3.32 -19.57 2.04
C THR A 277 4.33 -19.25 3.16
N SER A 278 4.86 -18.02 3.16
CA SER A 278 5.90 -17.61 4.11
C SER A 278 5.35 -16.95 5.38
N SER A 279 4.34 -16.08 5.27
CA SER A 279 3.73 -15.40 6.43
C SER A 279 2.47 -14.59 6.09
N ALA A 280 1.67 -14.22 7.10
CA ALA A 280 0.61 -13.22 7.06
C ALA A 280 0.54 -12.44 8.38
N VAL A 281 -0.17 -11.30 8.41
CA VAL A 281 -0.50 -10.60 9.66
C VAL A 281 -1.91 -10.97 10.13
N ILE A 282 -2.19 -10.82 11.42
CA ILE A 282 -3.51 -11.14 11.98
C ILE A 282 -4.65 -10.51 11.18
N GLY A 283 -5.61 -11.33 10.73
CA GLY A 283 -6.78 -10.90 9.96
C GLY A 283 -6.51 -10.44 8.51
N GLU A 284 -5.28 -10.54 8.02
CA GLU A 284 -4.93 -10.12 6.66
C GLU A 284 -5.62 -10.98 5.59
N THR A 285 -6.14 -10.36 4.53
CA THR A 285 -6.60 -11.08 3.34
C THR A 285 -5.52 -11.07 2.27
N LYS A 286 -5.08 -12.25 1.82
CA LYS A 286 -4.03 -12.43 0.81
C LYS A 286 -4.51 -13.22 -0.40
N GLN A 287 -3.89 -12.95 -1.55
CA GLN A 287 -4.02 -13.75 -2.75
C GLN A 287 -2.82 -14.67 -2.92
N LEU A 288 -3.09 -15.94 -3.22
CA LEU A 288 -2.09 -16.97 -3.46
C LEU A 288 -2.27 -17.53 -4.88
N ALA A 289 -1.23 -17.44 -5.70
CA ALA A 289 -1.23 -18.08 -7.00
C ALA A 289 -1.12 -19.59 -6.82
N ILE A 290 -2.14 -20.33 -7.27
CA ILE A 290 -2.19 -21.79 -7.21
C ILE A 290 -2.39 -22.35 -8.62
N THR A 291 -2.00 -23.59 -8.84
CA THR A 291 -2.38 -24.34 -10.05
C THR A 291 -3.23 -25.53 -9.66
N VAL A 292 -4.36 -25.70 -10.33
CA VAL A 292 -5.24 -26.86 -10.14
C VAL A 292 -5.29 -27.69 -11.42
N THR A 293 -5.21 -29.00 -11.28
CA THR A 293 -5.24 -29.96 -12.40
C THR A 293 -6.42 -30.90 -12.21
N ASN A 294 -7.25 -31.07 -13.25
CA ASN A 294 -8.28 -32.10 -13.26
C ASN A 294 -7.65 -33.45 -13.64
N THR A 295 -7.48 -34.35 -12.68
CA THR A 295 -6.93 -35.71 -12.88
C THR A 295 -8.04 -36.77 -12.99
N GLY A 296 -9.30 -36.33 -12.92
CA GLY A 296 -10.49 -37.13 -13.14
C GLY A 296 -10.72 -37.47 -14.61
N ASN A 297 -11.84 -38.14 -14.88
CA ASN A 297 -12.34 -38.39 -16.24
C ASN A 297 -13.61 -37.58 -16.58
N VAL A 298 -14.09 -36.74 -15.66
CA VAL A 298 -15.23 -35.84 -15.85
C VAL A 298 -14.74 -34.38 -15.93
N PRO A 299 -15.22 -33.57 -16.88
CA PRO A 299 -14.97 -32.14 -16.89
C PRO A 299 -15.50 -31.47 -15.61
N TRP A 300 -14.71 -30.58 -15.02
CA TRP A 300 -15.18 -29.74 -13.92
C TRP A 300 -15.96 -28.57 -14.50
N SER A 301 -17.27 -28.50 -14.23
CA SER A 301 -18.06 -27.36 -14.69
C SER A 301 -17.79 -26.12 -13.84
N ALA A 302 -17.66 -24.96 -14.47
CA ALA A 302 -17.56 -23.67 -13.78
C ALA A 302 -18.93 -23.00 -13.55
N SER A 303 -20.02 -23.62 -14.00
CA SER A 303 -21.38 -23.08 -13.95
C SER A 303 -22.40 -24.12 -13.48
N GLY A 304 -23.61 -23.68 -13.13
CA GLY A 304 -24.65 -24.57 -12.59
C GLY A 304 -24.58 -24.79 -11.08
N GLY A 305 -25.51 -25.61 -10.58
CA GLY A 305 -25.70 -25.88 -9.14
C GLY A 305 -24.62 -26.77 -8.54
N ASP A 306 -23.97 -27.60 -9.35
CA ASP A 306 -22.91 -28.54 -8.96
C ASP A 306 -21.55 -28.15 -9.55
N ARG A 307 -21.36 -26.86 -9.85
CA ARG A 307 -20.08 -26.31 -10.31
C ARG A 307 -18.95 -26.63 -9.35
N VAL A 308 -17.75 -26.70 -9.88
CA VAL A 308 -16.52 -26.89 -9.11
C VAL A 308 -15.89 -25.54 -8.82
N ASN A 309 -15.64 -25.27 -7.54
CA ASN A 309 -14.84 -24.14 -7.08
C ASN A 309 -13.64 -24.64 -6.30
N ILE A 310 -12.68 -23.75 -6.05
CA ILE A 310 -11.58 -24.01 -5.13
C ILE A 310 -11.87 -23.34 -3.79
N GLY A 311 -11.72 -24.08 -2.69
CA GLY A 311 -11.85 -23.58 -1.33
C GLY A 311 -10.60 -23.85 -0.51
N TYR A 312 -10.64 -23.45 0.76
CA TYR A 312 -9.56 -23.71 1.69
C TYR A 312 -10.05 -23.93 3.12
N HIS A 313 -9.21 -24.61 3.90
CA HIS A 313 -9.32 -24.84 5.32
C HIS A 313 -8.11 -24.27 6.04
N LEU A 314 -8.27 -23.87 7.30
CA LEU A 314 -7.19 -23.47 8.18
C LEU A 314 -7.15 -24.39 9.40
N PHE A 315 -5.97 -24.92 9.70
CA PHE A 315 -5.69 -25.70 10.90
C PHE A 315 -4.60 -25.03 11.71
N ASP A 316 -4.65 -25.15 13.04
CA ASP A 316 -3.57 -24.70 13.92
C ASP A 316 -2.37 -25.67 13.90
N SER A 317 -1.31 -25.34 14.64
CA SER A 317 -0.11 -26.18 14.74
C SER A 317 -0.35 -27.57 15.36
N ALA A 318 -1.47 -27.77 16.05
CA ALA A 318 -1.89 -29.06 16.60
C ALA A 318 -2.83 -29.83 15.65
N GLY A 319 -3.10 -29.30 14.45
CA GLY A 319 -4.00 -29.90 13.48
C GLY A 319 -5.50 -29.71 13.78
N ARG A 320 -5.86 -28.82 14.71
CA ARG A 320 -7.26 -28.52 15.02
C ARG A 320 -7.80 -27.51 14.02
N THR A 321 -9.06 -27.70 13.60
CA THR A 321 -9.72 -26.82 12.65
C THR A 321 -9.93 -25.43 13.25
N VAL A 322 -9.41 -24.41 12.57
CA VAL A 322 -9.64 -22.99 12.84
C VAL A 322 -10.74 -22.45 11.92
N LEU A 323 -10.71 -22.86 10.65
CA LEU A 323 -11.74 -22.54 9.65
C LEU A 323 -11.92 -23.74 8.72
N TRP A 324 -13.16 -24.21 8.57
CA TRP A 324 -13.52 -25.32 7.66
C TRP A 324 -14.11 -24.86 6.33
N ASP A 325 -14.62 -23.63 6.24
CA ASP A 325 -15.28 -23.19 5.01
C ASP A 325 -14.79 -21.81 4.60
N GLY A 326 -13.65 -21.81 3.91
CA GLY A 326 -13.05 -20.61 3.36
C GLY A 326 -13.75 -20.09 2.10
N THR A 327 -13.53 -18.82 1.80
CA THR A 327 -14.04 -18.15 0.61
C THR A 327 -13.72 -18.92 -0.68
N ARG A 328 -14.72 -19.05 -1.54
CA ARG A 328 -14.59 -19.75 -2.84
C ARG A 328 -13.79 -18.93 -3.84
N THR A 329 -12.93 -19.62 -4.58
CA THR A 329 -12.26 -19.11 -5.79
C THR A 329 -12.91 -19.78 -7.01
N PRO A 330 -13.61 -18.99 -7.85
CA PRO A 330 -14.25 -19.52 -9.06
C PRO A 330 -13.26 -20.11 -10.06
N LEU A 331 -13.66 -21.19 -10.75
CA LEU A 331 -12.86 -21.82 -11.80
C LEU A 331 -12.76 -20.97 -13.09
N GLY A 332 -13.73 -20.06 -13.29
CA GLY A 332 -13.82 -19.15 -14.44
C GLY A 332 -14.44 -19.76 -15.69
N SER A 333 -14.00 -20.95 -16.12
CA SER A 333 -14.59 -21.73 -17.21
C SER A 333 -14.36 -23.23 -16.98
N ASP A 334 -15.05 -24.10 -17.72
CA ASP A 334 -14.95 -25.55 -17.52
C ASP A 334 -13.50 -26.04 -17.68
N LEU A 335 -13.08 -26.98 -16.82
CA LEU A 335 -11.74 -27.58 -16.86
C LEU A 335 -11.84 -29.05 -17.29
N ALA A 336 -11.39 -29.33 -18.51
CA ALA A 336 -11.44 -30.68 -19.07
C ALA A 336 -10.48 -31.64 -18.34
N PRO A 337 -10.74 -32.97 -18.39
CA PRO A 337 -9.80 -33.97 -17.90
C PRO A 337 -8.38 -33.77 -18.45
N GLY A 338 -7.38 -33.85 -17.56
CA GLY A 338 -5.96 -33.64 -17.86
C GLY A 338 -5.51 -32.18 -17.96
N GLN A 339 -6.44 -31.21 -18.00
CA GLN A 339 -6.06 -29.80 -18.07
C GLN A 339 -5.69 -29.23 -16.69
N SER A 340 -4.79 -28.24 -16.72
CA SER A 340 -4.39 -27.45 -15.56
C SER A 340 -4.76 -25.99 -15.71
N ARG A 341 -4.96 -25.29 -14.60
CA ARG A 341 -5.34 -23.88 -14.57
C ARG A 341 -4.71 -23.14 -13.40
N ALA A 342 -4.10 -22.00 -13.70
CA ALA A 342 -3.64 -21.07 -12.69
C ALA A 342 -4.83 -20.24 -12.16
N LEU A 343 -4.91 -20.10 -10.84
CA LEU A 343 -5.95 -19.34 -10.13
C LEU A 343 -5.32 -18.49 -9.02
N ALA A 344 -5.98 -17.40 -8.64
CA ALA A 344 -5.61 -16.59 -7.49
C ALA A 344 -6.55 -16.88 -6.31
N LEU A 345 -6.14 -17.78 -5.43
CA LEU A 345 -6.88 -18.13 -4.21
C LEU A 345 -6.84 -16.97 -3.23
N THR A 346 -7.99 -16.46 -2.80
CA THR A 346 -8.07 -15.45 -1.75
C THR A 346 -8.35 -16.10 -0.39
N PHE A 347 -7.49 -15.90 0.60
CA PHE A 347 -7.68 -16.40 1.97
C PHE A 347 -7.51 -15.29 3.00
N THR A 348 -8.14 -15.45 4.17
CA THR A 348 -8.00 -14.53 5.32
C THR A 348 -7.28 -15.22 6.47
N ALA A 349 -6.22 -14.60 6.97
CA ALA A 349 -5.41 -15.12 8.07
C ALA A 349 -6.17 -15.08 9.40
N PRO A 350 -5.93 -16.05 10.31
CA PRO A 350 -6.47 -16.03 11.67
C PRO A 350 -6.19 -14.73 12.44
N ALA A 351 -7.05 -14.41 13.42
CA ALA A 351 -6.89 -13.23 14.28
C ALA A 351 -5.83 -13.40 15.39
N THR A 352 -5.24 -14.60 15.51
CA THR A 352 -4.28 -14.97 16.56
C THR A 352 -2.91 -15.27 15.96
N ILE A 353 -1.85 -14.81 16.63
CA ILE A 353 -0.46 -15.07 16.25
C ILE A 353 -0.16 -16.57 16.42
N GLY A 354 0.57 -17.17 15.48
CA GLY A 354 0.94 -18.58 15.55
C GLY A 354 1.27 -19.22 14.21
N GLY A 355 1.63 -20.50 14.25
CA GLY A 355 1.79 -21.34 13.06
C GLY A 355 0.47 -22.04 12.70
N TYR A 356 0.15 -22.07 11.42
CA TYR A 356 -1.07 -22.63 10.84
C TYR A 356 -0.74 -23.43 9.58
N SER A 357 -1.72 -24.21 9.12
CA SER A 357 -1.68 -24.91 7.84
C SER A 357 -2.88 -24.49 6.97
N LEU A 358 -2.60 -23.87 5.81
CA LEU A 358 -3.57 -23.54 4.78
C LEU A 358 -3.75 -24.74 3.86
N ASN A 359 -4.93 -25.35 3.85
CA ASN A 359 -5.22 -26.58 3.11
C ASN A 359 -6.18 -26.26 1.97
N VAL A 360 -5.74 -26.43 0.73
CA VAL A 360 -6.49 -26.05 -0.47
C VAL A 360 -7.02 -27.30 -1.17
N GLU A 361 -8.29 -27.31 -1.52
CA GLU A 361 -8.90 -28.37 -2.31
C GLU A 361 -10.09 -27.88 -3.14
N ALA A 362 -10.51 -28.69 -4.11
CA ALA A 362 -11.70 -28.43 -4.90
C ALA A 362 -12.97 -28.89 -4.16
N VAL A 363 -14.08 -28.19 -4.43
CA VAL A 363 -15.40 -28.54 -3.94
C VAL A 363 -16.37 -28.59 -5.11
N ARG A 364 -17.13 -29.67 -5.21
CA ARG A 364 -18.30 -29.74 -6.07
C ARG A 364 -19.47 -29.18 -5.28
N GLU A 365 -19.90 -27.97 -5.64
CA GLU A 365 -20.87 -27.21 -4.86
C GLU A 365 -22.17 -28.01 -4.67
N GLY A 366 -22.72 -27.97 -3.46
CA GLY A 366 -23.92 -28.73 -3.09
C GLY A 366 -23.76 -30.26 -3.07
N VAL A 367 -22.57 -30.80 -3.32
CA VAL A 367 -22.33 -32.26 -3.38
C VAL A 367 -21.27 -32.70 -2.37
N SER A 368 -19.99 -32.38 -2.59
CA SER A 368 -18.89 -32.82 -1.72
C SER A 368 -17.59 -32.07 -2.01
N TRP A 369 -16.77 -31.90 -0.97
CA TRP A 369 -15.35 -31.63 -1.11
C TRP A 369 -14.64 -32.82 -1.76
N PHE A 370 -13.52 -32.56 -2.45
CA PHE A 370 -12.78 -33.60 -3.16
C PHE A 370 -12.09 -34.58 -2.21
N SER A 371 -11.79 -34.16 -0.97
CA SER A 371 -11.43 -35.04 0.14
C SER A 371 -12.47 -36.14 0.40
N GLY A 372 -13.76 -35.87 0.19
CA GLY A 372 -14.83 -36.87 0.24
C GLY A 372 -14.78 -37.92 -0.89
N TYR A 373 -14.07 -37.62 -1.98
CA TYR A 373 -13.75 -38.56 -3.06
C TYR A 373 -12.37 -39.22 -2.89
N GLY A 374 -11.71 -39.04 -1.74
CA GLY A 374 -10.39 -39.59 -1.44
C GLY A 374 -9.21 -38.79 -2.02
N VAL A 375 -9.43 -37.55 -2.48
CA VAL A 375 -8.38 -36.68 -3.00
C VAL A 375 -7.81 -35.83 -1.85
N PRO A 376 -6.50 -35.91 -1.54
CA PRO A 376 -5.94 -35.11 -0.46
C PRO A 376 -5.92 -33.62 -0.80
N ALA A 377 -6.21 -32.78 0.19
CA ALA A 377 -5.97 -31.34 0.10
C ALA A 377 -4.46 -31.05 0.07
N ALA A 378 -4.08 -29.95 -0.59
CA ALA A 378 -2.70 -29.48 -0.57
C ALA A 378 -2.48 -28.54 0.62
N ALA A 379 -1.63 -28.95 1.55
CA ALA A 379 -1.26 -28.17 2.72
C ALA A 379 -0.06 -27.25 2.45
N SER A 380 -0.15 -26.01 2.91
CA SER A 380 0.94 -25.03 2.91
C SER A 380 1.09 -24.45 4.32
N ALA A 381 2.33 -24.34 4.82
CA ALA A 381 2.60 -23.75 6.13
C ALA A 381 2.31 -22.25 6.11
N LEU A 382 1.80 -21.70 7.21
CA LEU A 382 1.45 -20.28 7.34
C LEU A 382 1.87 -19.79 8.72
N THR A 383 2.72 -18.75 8.79
CA THR A 383 3.03 -18.07 10.05
C THR A 383 2.27 -16.76 10.14
N VAL A 384 1.41 -16.60 11.15
CA VAL A 384 0.69 -15.36 11.42
C VAL A 384 1.40 -14.56 12.51
N THR A 385 1.73 -13.31 12.24
CA THR A 385 2.38 -12.39 13.20
C THR A 385 1.49 -11.19 13.54
N SER A 386 1.89 -10.39 14.53
CA SER A 386 1.19 -9.13 14.85
C SER A 386 1.24 -8.10 13.70
N GLY A 387 2.22 -8.24 12.79
CA GLY A 387 2.57 -7.23 11.80
C GLY A 387 3.38 -6.07 12.35
N PHE A 388 3.63 -6.02 13.66
CA PHE A 388 4.54 -5.05 14.29
C PHE A 388 5.95 -5.62 14.34
N SER A 389 6.92 -4.80 13.97
CA SER A 389 8.34 -5.06 14.19
C SER A 389 9.03 -3.70 14.29
N ALA A 390 9.76 -3.47 15.38
CA ALA A 390 10.38 -2.19 15.65
C ALA A 390 11.74 -2.38 16.31
N GLY A 391 12.61 -1.39 16.15
CA GLY A 391 13.91 -1.34 16.82
C GLY A 391 14.21 0.06 17.35
N TYR A 392 15.19 0.09 18.24
CA TYR A 392 15.65 1.30 18.92
C TYR A 392 17.10 1.59 18.49
N GLY A 393 17.29 2.69 17.78
CA GLY A 393 18.56 3.17 17.25
C GLY A 393 19.35 3.98 18.27
N ALA A 394 19.93 5.11 17.85
CA ALA A 394 20.69 5.98 18.73
C ALA A 394 19.82 6.54 19.87
N THR A 395 20.43 6.71 21.03
CA THR A 395 19.78 7.34 22.19
C THR A 395 20.68 8.41 22.77
N THR A 396 20.11 9.27 23.59
CA THR A 396 20.86 10.26 24.39
C THR A 396 20.99 9.85 25.86
N THR A 397 20.80 8.57 26.18
CA THR A 397 20.94 8.06 27.55
C THR A 397 22.35 8.33 28.08
N PRO A 398 22.51 9.10 29.16
CA PRO A 398 23.82 9.40 29.71
C PRO A 398 24.34 8.22 30.55
N ALA A 399 25.67 8.09 30.63
CA ALA A 399 26.29 7.13 31.54
C ALA A 399 26.10 7.50 33.02
N LEU A 400 25.93 8.79 33.32
CA LEU A 400 25.82 9.34 34.67
C LEU A 400 24.62 10.27 34.79
N ALA A 401 23.90 10.16 35.91
CA ALA A 401 22.81 11.04 36.28
C ALA A 401 22.77 11.24 37.81
N THR A 402 21.93 12.15 38.27
CA THR A 402 21.78 12.42 39.71
C THR A 402 20.45 11.89 40.25
N ILE A 403 20.40 11.68 41.56
CA ILE A 403 19.22 11.20 42.27
C ILE A 403 17.95 11.97 41.87
N GLY A 404 16.89 11.25 41.50
CA GLY A 404 15.58 11.81 41.17
C GLY A 404 15.52 12.65 39.88
N ALA A 405 16.60 12.70 39.09
CA ALA A 405 16.63 13.44 37.85
C ALA A 405 15.59 12.90 36.86
N THR A 406 14.79 13.81 36.30
CA THR A 406 14.03 13.59 35.06
C THR A 406 14.84 14.05 33.84
N LEU A 407 15.41 13.11 33.11
CA LEU A 407 16.24 13.38 31.94
C LEU A 407 15.37 13.66 30.71
N GLN A 408 15.70 14.68 29.93
CA GLN A 408 15.09 14.92 28.61
C GLN A 408 15.92 14.17 27.56
N LEU A 409 15.47 12.98 27.17
CA LEU A 409 16.18 12.09 26.27
C LEU A 409 15.47 12.03 24.90
N SER A 410 16.14 11.40 23.95
CA SER A 410 15.61 11.09 22.63
C SER A 410 16.07 9.71 22.20
N VAL A 411 15.20 8.98 21.51
CA VAL A 411 15.48 7.63 20.99
C VAL A 411 15.03 7.57 19.54
N ASP A 412 15.90 7.07 18.67
CA ASP A 412 15.50 6.73 17.31
C ASP A 412 14.65 5.47 17.32
N VAL A 413 13.40 5.57 16.92
CA VAL A 413 12.48 4.45 16.76
C VAL A 413 12.37 4.13 15.28
N MET A 414 12.69 2.89 14.92
CA MET A 414 12.61 2.40 13.55
C MET A 414 11.51 1.35 13.41
N ASN A 415 10.72 1.45 12.35
CA ASN A 415 9.71 0.47 12.01
C ASN A 415 10.24 -0.52 10.96
N PHE A 416 10.45 -1.77 11.34
CA PHE A 416 10.81 -2.85 10.42
C PHE A 416 9.61 -3.66 9.95
N GLY A 417 8.44 -3.42 10.53
CA GLY A 417 7.21 -4.15 10.27
C GLY A 417 6.45 -3.59 9.06
N PRO A 418 5.55 -4.40 8.48
CA PRO A 418 4.67 -3.93 7.41
C PRO A 418 3.58 -2.96 7.89
N ARG A 419 3.28 -2.91 9.20
CA ARG A 419 2.28 -2.00 9.77
C ARG A 419 2.89 -0.65 10.12
N THR A 420 2.27 0.44 9.68
CA THR A 420 2.60 1.80 10.14
C THR A 420 2.42 1.90 11.66
N LEU A 421 3.40 2.51 12.34
CA LEU A 421 3.27 2.84 13.75
C LEU A 421 2.55 4.19 13.87
N VAL A 422 1.30 4.16 14.32
CA VAL A 422 0.43 5.33 14.36
C VAL A 422 0.68 6.19 15.61
N ALA A 423 0.93 7.48 15.44
CA ALA A 423 1.21 8.43 16.52
C ALA A 423 -0.06 8.93 17.24
N GLY A 424 -1.21 8.83 16.58
CA GLY A 424 -2.52 9.31 17.09
C GLY A 424 -3.63 8.27 17.01
N GLY A 425 -4.86 8.69 17.28
CA GLY A 425 -6.05 7.84 17.25
C GLY A 425 -6.43 7.27 18.62
N PRO A 426 -7.35 6.29 18.68
CA PRO A 426 -7.86 5.72 19.94
C PRO A 426 -6.87 4.80 20.67
N THR A 427 -5.92 4.21 19.95
CA THR A 427 -4.86 3.35 20.50
C THR A 427 -3.51 3.75 19.90
N PRO A 428 -3.00 4.97 20.18
CA PRO A 428 -1.75 5.44 19.61
C PRO A 428 -0.59 4.57 20.09
N ILE A 429 0.48 4.56 19.31
CA ILE A 429 1.75 3.94 19.69
C ILE A 429 2.63 5.03 20.28
N ALA A 430 3.23 4.74 21.42
CA ALA A 430 4.16 5.64 22.10
C ALA A 430 5.44 4.89 22.49
N LEU A 431 6.55 5.64 22.54
CA LEU A 431 7.75 5.18 23.23
C LEU A 431 7.55 5.28 24.73
N SER A 432 8.05 4.32 25.47
CA SER A 432 8.14 4.34 26.92
C SER A 432 9.43 3.66 27.36
N TYR A 433 9.64 3.58 28.67
CA TYR A 433 10.80 2.93 29.25
C TYR A 433 10.44 2.18 30.52
N HIS A 434 11.31 1.24 30.88
CA HIS A 434 11.40 0.62 32.19
C HIS A 434 12.73 1.00 32.83
N ILE A 435 12.77 1.14 34.15
CA ILE A 435 14.03 1.25 34.90
C ILE A 435 14.32 -0.09 35.55
N LEU A 436 15.49 -0.63 35.28
CA LEU A 436 15.98 -1.89 35.84
C LEU A 436 17.11 -1.59 36.83
N GLY A 437 17.10 -2.22 37.99
CA GLY A 437 18.20 -2.21 38.96
C GLY A 437 19.17 -3.35 38.73
N ALA A 438 20.04 -3.59 39.73
CA ALA A 438 20.99 -4.69 39.72
C ALA A 438 20.30 -6.05 39.43
N GLY A 439 20.93 -6.86 38.58
CA GLY A 439 20.41 -8.18 38.17
C GLY A 439 19.14 -8.15 37.31
N GLY A 440 18.74 -6.99 36.77
CA GLY A 440 17.54 -6.85 35.93
C GLY A 440 16.23 -6.71 36.71
N THR A 441 16.30 -6.45 38.02
CA THR A 441 15.13 -6.20 38.87
C THR A 441 14.36 -4.98 38.37
N ILE A 442 13.04 -5.07 38.21
CA ILE A 442 12.23 -3.93 37.72
C ILE A 442 12.04 -2.93 38.86
N VAL A 443 12.62 -1.74 38.71
CA VAL A 443 12.45 -0.59 39.62
C VAL A 443 11.27 0.29 39.15
N THR A 444 11.10 0.41 37.83
CA THR A 444 9.96 1.11 37.23
C THR A 444 9.49 0.32 36.03
N TRP A 445 8.25 -0.18 36.07
CA TRP A 445 7.64 -0.85 34.92
C TRP A 445 7.01 0.16 33.95
N GLU A 446 6.31 1.19 34.42
CA GLU A 446 5.65 2.13 33.52
C GLU A 446 6.31 3.51 33.58
N GLY A 447 7.22 3.75 32.64
CA GLY A 447 7.77 5.07 32.39
C GLY A 447 6.77 6.03 31.74
N ARG A 448 7.16 7.31 31.67
CA ARG A 448 6.41 8.33 30.92
C ARG A 448 6.40 8.01 29.43
N ARG A 449 5.40 8.52 28.71
CA ARG A 449 5.29 8.37 27.26
C ARG A 449 6.10 9.43 26.52
N GLY A 450 6.86 8.99 25.53
CA GLY A 450 7.37 9.80 24.43
C GLY A 450 6.40 9.68 23.26
N VAL A 451 5.68 10.76 22.98
CA VAL A 451 4.73 10.81 21.85
C VAL A 451 5.52 10.78 20.55
N LEU A 452 5.16 9.88 19.64
CA LEU A 452 5.77 9.85 18.31
C LEU A 452 5.49 11.19 17.60
N PRO A 453 6.52 11.90 17.08
CA PRO A 453 6.32 13.17 16.38
C PRO A 453 5.42 13.07 15.14
N ARG A 454 5.36 11.90 14.52
CA ARG A 454 4.54 11.55 13.36
C ARG A 454 4.40 10.03 13.25
N ASP A 455 3.48 9.57 12.41
CA ASP A 455 3.38 8.17 12.02
C ASP A 455 4.71 7.69 11.39
N ILE A 456 5.08 6.44 11.68
CA ILE A 456 6.31 5.81 11.20
C ILE A 456 5.93 4.69 10.22
N ALA A 457 6.07 4.93 8.92
CA ALA A 457 5.80 3.93 7.89
C ALA A 457 6.86 2.82 7.88
N ALA A 458 6.60 1.74 7.13
CA ALA A 458 7.52 0.61 7.03
C ALA A 458 8.90 1.07 6.50
N GLY A 459 9.98 0.72 7.20
CA GLY A 459 11.35 1.09 6.88
C GLY A 459 11.77 2.50 7.33
N GLU A 460 10.87 3.29 7.92
CA GLU A 460 11.20 4.64 8.40
C GLU A 460 11.76 4.64 9.82
N THR A 461 12.48 5.71 10.15
CA THR A 461 12.99 6.02 11.49
C THR A 461 12.55 7.42 11.90
N VAL A 462 12.18 7.58 13.18
CA VAL A 462 11.85 8.88 13.78
C VAL A 462 12.52 8.99 15.15
N THR A 463 13.15 10.13 15.42
CA THR A 463 13.68 10.48 16.74
C THR A 463 12.55 10.93 17.66
N VAL A 464 12.30 10.18 18.73
CA VAL A 464 11.20 10.41 19.68
C VAL A 464 11.74 11.08 20.94
N PRO A 465 11.33 12.31 21.28
CA PRO A 465 11.68 12.94 22.55
C PRO A 465 10.90 12.30 23.70
N ILE A 466 11.56 12.06 24.83
CA ILE A 466 10.97 11.40 26.00
C ILE A 466 11.60 11.87 27.31
N ASN A 467 10.77 12.04 28.35
CA ASN A 467 11.23 12.40 29.68
C ASN A 467 11.39 11.14 30.55
N VAL A 468 12.60 10.87 31.05
CA VAL A 468 12.91 9.69 31.86
C VAL A 468 13.18 10.09 33.31
N THR A 469 12.27 9.77 34.21
CA THR A 469 12.46 9.96 35.66
C THR A 469 13.25 8.79 36.25
N LEU A 470 14.39 9.11 36.85
CA LEU A 470 15.28 8.16 37.52
C LEU A 470 14.95 8.02 39.02
N PRO A 471 15.37 6.90 39.65
CA PRO A 471 15.18 6.68 41.07
C PRO A 471 15.87 7.74 41.95
N SER A 472 15.32 7.97 43.14
CA SER A 472 15.88 8.88 44.15
C SER A 472 17.03 8.26 44.99
N THR A 473 17.47 7.06 44.63
CA THR A 473 18.53 6.30 45.32
C THR A 473 19.75 6.13 44.43
N VAL A 474 20.93 6.33 45.02
CA VAL A 474 22.22 6.10 44.36
C VAL A 474 22.35 4.63 43.96
N GLY A 475 22.90 4.37 42.79
CA GLY A 475 23.14 3.02 42.30
C GLY A 475 23.26 2.93 40.79
N ASP A 476 23.62 1.75 40.30
CA ASP A 476 23.65 1.44 38.88
C ASP A 476 22.30 0.88 38.42
N TYR A 477 21.75 1.49 37.38
CA TYR A 477 20.48 1.12 36.77
C TYR A 477 20.66 0.93 35.27
N ALA A 478 19.59 0.49 34.61
CA ALA A 478 19.48 0.51 33.17
C ALA A 478 18.11 1.03 32.72
N VAL A 479 18.11 1.87 31.68
CA VAL A 479 16.90 2.31 30.98
C VAL A 479 16.61 1.29 29.89
N SER A 480 15.46 0.62 29.96
CA SER A 480 15.01 -0.36 28.98
C SER A 480 13.87 0.22 28.14
N TRP A 481 14.16 0.53 26.88
CA TRP A 481 13.24 1.16 25.94
C TRP A 481 12.25 0.14 25.37
N ASP A 482 10.97 0.50 25.40
CA ASP A 482 9.89 -0.30 24.85
C ASP A 482 8.82 0.58 24.20
N LEU A 483 8.17 0.08 23.15
CA LEU A 483 7.00 0.69 22.54
C LEU A 483 5.75 0.10 23.19
N VAL A 484 4.71 0.91 23.29
CA VAL A 484 3.40 0.47 23.75
C VAL A 484 2.34 0.95 22.78
N GLN A 485 1.46 0.04 22.38
CA GLN A 485 0.19 0.43 21.76
C GLN A 485 -0.81 0.63 22.90
N GLU A 486 -1.22 1.88 23.10
CA GLU A 486 -2.06 2.26 24.24
C GLU A 486 -3.36 1.45 24.28
N GLY A 487 -3.67 0.88 25.46
CA GLY A 487 -4.83 0.03 25.69
C GLY A 487 -4.76 -1.37 25.06
N VAL A 488 -3.66 -1.74 24.39
CA VAL A 488 -3.51 -3.02 23.70
C VAL A 488 -2.41 -3.88 24.29
N ALA A 489 -1.13 -3.53 24.06
CA ALA A 489 0.01 -4.33 24.52
C ALA A 489 1.32 -3.55 24.42
N TRP A 490 2.30 -3.98 25.22
CA TRP A 490 3.70 -3.63 25.04
C TRP A 490 4.31 -4.42 23.89
N PHE A 491 5.24 -3.81 23.15
CA PHE A 491 5.91 -4.47 22.03
C PHE A 491 6.75 -5.66 22.51
N SER A 492 7.37 -5.57 23.69
CA SER A 492 8.04 -6.71 24.33
C SER A 492 7.12 -7.91 24.61
N GLN A 493 5.83 -7.67 24.90
CA GLN A 493 4.83 -8.74 25.06
C GLN A 493 4.45 -9.39 23.73
N LEU A 494 4.72 -8.71 22.61
CA LEU A 494 4.60 -9.23 21.25
C LEU A 494 5.92 -9.87 20.75
N ASN A 495 6.86 -10.16 21.66
CA ASN A 495 8.20 -10.67 21.39
C ASN A 495 9.08 -9.74 20.53
N ILE A 496 8.82 -8.44 20.54
CA ILE A 496 9.68 -7.45 19.88
C ILE A 496 10.77 -7.01 20.88
N PRO A 497 12.06 -7.19 20.59
CA PRO A 497 13.13 -6.97 21.57
C PRO A 497 13.22 -5.52 22.05
N ARG A 498 13.40 -5.33 23.36
CA ARG A 498 13.73 -4.04 23.99
C ARG A 498 15.20 -3.69 23.79
N LYS A 499 15.54 -2.39 23.85
CA LYS A 499 16.93 -1.93 23.97
C LYS A 499 17.20 -1.48 25.40
N THR A 500 18.28 -1.96 26.02
CA THR A 500 18.62 -1.64 27.41
C THR A 500 19.98 -0.96 27.51
N GLU A 501 20.06 0.14 28.24
CA GLU A 501 21.26 0.99 28.34
C GLU A 501 21.58 1.33 29.80
N PRO A 502 22.85 1.24 30.23
CA PRO A 502 23.22 1.50 31.61
C PRO A 502 23.20 3.00 31.94
N VAL A 503 22.82 3.32 33.19
CA VAL A 503 22.92 4.66 33.77
C VAL A 503 23.28 4.54 35.25
N SER A 504 24.33 5.24 35.69
CA SER A 504 24.73 5.29 37.09
C SER A 504 24.19 6.56 37.75
N VAL A 505 23.44 6.40 38.85
CA VAL A 505 22.81 7.49 39.60
C VAL A 505 23.66 7.81 40.82
N GLN A 506 24.07 9.08 40.94
CA GLN A 506 24.96 9.56 42.01
C GLN A 506 24.33 10.71 42.83
N PRO A 507 24.86 11.03 44.03
CA PRO A 507 24.45 12.22 44.77
C PRO A 507 24.70 13.49 43.95
N GLY A 508 23.71 14.38 43.89
CA GLY A 508 23.79 15.62 43.13
C GLY A 508 22.41 16.27 42.97
N VAL A 509 22.31 17.20 42.03
CA VAL A 509 21.08 17.93 41.74
C VAL A 509 20.96 18.20 40.24
N THR A 510 19.75 18.08 39.70
CA THR A 510 19.38 18.56 38.37
C THR A 510 18.46 19.77 38.52
N PHE A 511 18.89 20.89 37.95
CA PHE A 511 18.08 22.09 37.78
C PHE A 511 17.34 22.04 36.45
N TYR A 512 16.03 22.22 36.51
CA TYR A 512 15.18 22.51 35.35
C TYR A 512 15.02 24.01 35.32
N GLY A 513 15.33 24.63 34.20
CA GLY A 513 15.35 26.07 34.07
C GLY A 513 14.56 26.56 32.86
N LYS A 514 14.14 27.82 32.95
CA LYS A 514 13.59 28.61 31.84
C LYS A 514 14.30 29.96 31.79
N GLY A 515 14.15 30.70 30.72
CA GLY A 515 14.72 32.04 30.61
C GLY A 515 16.23 32.07 30.38
N PHE A 516 16.72 33.26 30.07
CA PHE A 516 18.14 33.57 29.90
C PHE A 516 18.39 35.04 30.25
N GLY A 517 19.33 35.29 31.15
CA GLY A 517 19.64 36.62 31.66
C GLY A 517 19.08 36.87 33.05
N HIS A 518 19.03 38.15 33.45
CA HIS A 518 18.65 38.55 34.80
C HIS A 518 17.12 38.60 35.01
N GLY A 519 16.32 38.52 33.94
CA GLY A 519 14.85 38.46 34.02
C GLY A 519 14.14 39.76 34.39
N VAL A 520 14.84 40.86 34.62
CA VAL A 520 14.24 42.16 35.00
C VAL A 520 13.80 42.94 33.77
N GLY A 521 12.59 43.51 33.85
CA GLY A 521 12.03 44.37 32.80
C GLY A 521 11.60 43.58 31.56
N MET A 522 11.86 44.10 30.36
CA MET A 522 11.31 43.50 29.14
C MET A 522 12.02 42.19 28.75
N SER A 523 11.26 41.12 28.50
CA SER A 523 11.76 39.92 27.81
C SER A 523 11.80 40.17 26.31
N GLN A 524 12.93 39.92 25.67
CA GLN A 524 13.08 40.04 24.23
C GLN A 524 12.24 38.96 23.53
N TRP A 525 12.39 37.69 23.92
CA TRP A 525 11.57 36.59 23.38
C TRP A 525 10.08 36.78 23.67
N GLY A 526 9.73 37.28 24.85
CA GLY A 526 8.35 37.62 25.17
C GLY A 526 7.82 38.77 24.31
N ALA A 527 8.62 39.83 24.06
CA ALA A 527 8.25 40.90 23.13
C ALA A 527 7.95 40.39 21.72
N GLN A 528 8.73 39.42 21.22
CA GLN A 528 8.44 38.73 19.95
C GLN A 528 7.15 37.92 20.02
N GLY A 529 6.92 37.19 21.11
CA GLY A 529 5.69 36.43 21.32
C GLY A 529 4.45 37.33 21.34
N TRP A 530 4.49 38.47 22.04
CA TRP A 530 3.41 39.44 22.06
C TRP A 530 3.19 40.10 20.69
N ALA A 531 4.28 40.42 19.99
CA ALA A 531 4.23 41.03 18.66
C ALA A 531 3.65 40.08 17.59
N THR A 532 3.81 38.77 17.76
CA THR A 532 3.32 37.73 16.85
C THR A 532 1.96 37.13 17.26
N GLY A 533 1.44 37.50 18.43
CA GLY A 533 0.17 36.99 18.94
C GLY A 533 0.24 35.58 19.55
N ALA A 534 1.39 35.16 20.06
CA ALA A 534 1.57 33.84 20.65
C ALA A 534 0.69 33.58 21.89
N SER A 535 0.30 34.64 22.60
CA SER A 535 -0.51 34.57 23.82
C SER A 535 -1.78 35.44 23.74
N GLY A 536 -2.28 35.72 22.53
CA GLY A 536 -3.46 36.56 22.30
C GLY A 536 -3.33 37.42 21.03
N PRO A 537 -4.12 38.50 20.89
CA PRO A 537 -3.97 39.42 19.75
C PRO A 537 -2.55 40.01 19.66
N PRO A 538 -1.96 40.14 18.46
CA PRO A 538 -0.69 40.83 18.26
C PRO A 538 -0.70 42.24 18.84
N LEU A 539 0.35 42.61 19.57
CA LEU A 539 0.49 43.90 20.23
C LEU A 539 1.44 44.86 19.49
N SER A 540 1.18 46.17 19.59
CA SER A 540 2.13 47.21 19.16
C SER A 540 3.33 47.32 20.10
N GLY A 541 4.43 47.93 19.64
CA GLY A 541 5.62 48.14 20.47
C GLY A 541 5.32 48.90 21.77
N GLU A 542 4.44 49.89 21.71
CA GLU A 542 3.98 50.68 22.86
C GLU A 542 3.15 49.82 23.84
N GLN A 543 2.28 48.96 23.32
CA GLN A 543 1.51 48.02 24.14
C GLN A 543 2.41 46.97 24.79
N ILE A 544 3.43 46.51 24.07
CA ILE A 544 4.42 45.55 24.60
C ILE A 544 5.19 46.18 25.75
N VAL A 545 5.73 47.39 25.60
CA VAL A 545 6.44 48.04 26.73
C VAL A 545 5.51 48.29 27.92
N ALA A 546 4.24 48.65 27.70
CA ALA A 546 3.28 48.82 28.79
C ALA A 546 2.99 47.53 29.58
N LYS A 547 3.16 46.34 28.96
CA LYS A 547 3.07 45.05 29.67
C LYS A 547 4.22 44.87 30.66
N TYR A 548 5.44 45.20 30.27
CA TYR A 548 6.64 44.99 31.09
C TYR A 548 6.89 46.11 32.10
N TYR A 549 6.59 47.35 31.72
CA TYR A 549 6.81 48.53 32.54
C TYR A 549 5.49 49.07 33.05
N SER A 550 4.89 48.37 34.01
CA SER A 550 3.54 48.64 34.51
C SER A 550 3.38 50.09 35.02
N GLY A 551 2.33 50.77 34.58
CA GLY A 551 2.04 52.15 34.94
C GLY A 551 2.88 53.22 34.22
N SER A 552 3.75 52.82 33.29
CA SER A 552 4.48 53.75 32.43
C SER A 552 3.69 54.12 31.17
N THR A 553 4.09 55.21 30.52
CA THR A 553 3.58 55.67 29.22
C THR A 553 4.73 55.87 28.25
N VAL A 554 4.46 55.77 26.95
CA VAL A 554 5.42 56.18 25.92
C VAL A 554 5.26 57.68 25.69
N SER A 555 6.33 58.45 25.80
CA SER A 555 6.31 59.91 25.75
C SER A 555 7.52 60.48 25.04
N ARG A 556 7.35 61.63 24.40
CA ARG A 556 8.47 62.41 23.85
C ARG A 556 9.02 63.29 24.96
N LEU A 557 10.24 63.01 25.40
CA LEU A 557 10.96 63.81 26.40
C LEU A 557 12.21 64.42 25.77
N SER A 558 12.67 65.55 26.30
CA SER A 558 13.94 66.14 25.88
C SER A 558 15.10 65.20 26.26
N PRO A 559 16.00 64.85 25.32
CA PRO A 559 17.17 64.06 25.65
C PRO A 559 18.08 64.79 26.64
N PRO A 560 18.70 64.09 27.60
CA PRO A 560 19.72 64.68 28.44
C PRO A 560 21.00 64.91 27.64
N GLY A 561 21.56 66.12 27.75
CA GLY A 561 22.71 66.56 26.98
C GLY A 561 22.44 66.68 25.46
N ASN A 562 23.52 66.83 24.68
CA ASN A 562 23.44 66.97 23.22
C ASN A 562 23.61 65.65 22.46
N GLY A 563 23.54 64.51 23.16
CA GLY A 563 23.78 63.18 22.62
C GLY A 563 24.27 62.21 23.69
N ILE A 564 24.52 60.97 23.29
CA ILE A 564 25.06 59.91 24.14
C ILE A 564 26.53 59.66 23.79
N ARG A 565 27.34 59.40 24.82
CA ARG A 565 28.77 59.08 24.68
C ARG A 565 28.98 57.60 25.01
N VAL A 566 29.45 56.83 24.03
CA VAL A 566 29.65 55.39 24.14
C VAL A 566 31.14 55.08 24.17
N LEU A 567 31.63 54.43 25.23
CA LEU A 567 33.01 53.97 25.30
C LEU A 567 33.18 52.73 24.41
N LEU A 568 34.04 52.81 23.39
CA LEU A 568 34.33 51.71 22.46
C LEU A 568 35.60 50.93 22.79
N SER A 569 36.53 51.58 23.50
CA SER A 569 37.84 51.06 23.92
C SER A 569 37.79 50.51 25.34
N ALA A 570 38.30 49.30 25.54
CA ALA A 570 38.36 48.55 26.80
C ALA A 570 36.99 48.27 27.46
N PRO A 571 36.43 47.05 27.33
CA PRO A 571 35.16 46.70 27.97
C PRO A 571 35.29 46.66 29.49
N SER A 572 34.21 46.95 30.20
CA SER A 572 34.17 46.82 31.67
C SER A 572 34.04 45.36 32.12
N SER A 573 33.65 44.45 31.22
CA SER A 573 33.32 43.05 31.51
C SER A 573 34.36 42.03 31.00
N ALA A 574 35.62 42.44 30.78
CA ALA A 574 36.72 41.67 30.19
C ALA A 574 36.59 40.14 30.40
N GLY A 575 36.03 39.44 29.41
CA GLY A 575 36.03 37.98 29.33
C GLY A 575 34.70 37.23 29.46
N ARG A 576 33.57 37.84 29.87
CA ARG A 576 32.32 37.05 30.04
C ARG A 576 31.43 36.94 28.81
N PHE A 577 31.22 38.01 28.02
CA PHE A 577 30.39 37.95 26.81
C PHE A 577 30.81 39.00 25.78
N ASN A 578 30.95 38.58 24.53
CA ASN A 578 31.31 39.43 23.39
C ASN A 578 30.08 39.67 22.52
N CYS A 579 29.52 40.88 22.57
CA CYS A 579 28.32 41.28 21.82
C CYS A 579 28.46 41.13 20.29
N SER A 580 29.67 41.27 19.76
CA SER A 580 29.93 41.36 18.32
C SER A 580 30.67 40.15 17.74
N GLY A 581 31.18 39.25 18.58
CA GLY A 581 32.03 38.13 18.16
C GLY A 581 33.42 38.54 17.67
N THR A 582 33.82 39.80 17.84
CA THR A 582 35.09 40.37 17.39
C THR A 582 36.04 40.58 18.56
N GLN A 583 37.36 40.56 18.34
CA GLN A 583 38.31 40.87 19.41
C GLN A 583 38.02 42.24 20.05
N PHE A 584 38.16 42.34 21.37
CA PHE A 584 37.96 43.58 22.08
C PHE A 584 38.95 44.63 21.59
N PHE A 585 38.45 45.84 21.42
CA PHE A 585 39.30 46.97 21.11
C PHE A 585 39.99 47.43 22.39
N ASN A 586 41.27 47.11 22.52
CA ASN A 586 42.05 47.34 23.74
C ASN A 586 42.34 48.84 24.01
N GLY A 587 42.07 49.74 23.06
CA GLY A 587 42.33 51.17 23.22
C GLY A 587 43.82 51.53 23.20
N SER A 588 44.66 50.77 22.50
CA SER A 588 46.08 51.15 22.32
C SER A 588 46.28 52.19 21.20
N LEU A 589 45.52 52.08 20.12
CA LEU A 589 45.52 53.03 18.99
C LEU A 589 44.21 52.97 18.23
N ALA A 590 43.81 54.04 17.54
CA ALA A 590 42.66 54.07 16.64
C ALA A 590 43.04 54.67 15.29
N ASN A 591 42.89 53.92 14.20
CA ASN A 591 43.06 54.40 12.83
C ASN A 591 41.69 54.80 12.26
N VAL A 592 41.50 56.10 12.04
CA VAL A 592 40.23 56.71 11.63
C VAL A 592 40.25 57.04 10.15
N VAL A 593 39.21 56.63 9.41
CA VAL A 593 39.02 56.96 8.00
C VAL A 593 37.54 57.15 7.68
N SER A 594 37.19 58.06 6.78
CA SER A 594 35.83 58.23 6.28
C SER A 594 35.85 58.46 4.77
N ASN A 595 34.85 57.92 4.07
CA ASN A 595 34.66 58.18 2.63
C ASN A 595 34.16 59.61 2.38
N GLY A 596 33.55 60.26 3.36
CA GLY A 596 33.08 61.65 3.29
C GLY A 596 34.09 62.68 3.83
N GLY A 597 35.21 62.21 4.40
CA GLY A 597 36.15 63.06 5.13
C GLY A 597 35.64 63.48 6.52
N TYR A 598 36.52 64.08 7.32
CA TYR A 598 36.21 64.57 8.67
C TYR A 598 37.18 65.66 9.10
N ASN A 599 36.73 66.54 10.00
CA ASN A 599 37.55 67.53 10.67
C ASN A 599 38.10 66.95 11.97
N ILE A 600 39.33 67.30 12.31
CA ILE A 600 39.97 66.97 13.59
C ILE A 600 40.07 68.26 14.39
N LEU A 601 39.56 68.26 15.62
CA LEU A 601 39.49 69.43 16.49
C LEU A 601 40.13 69.14 17.85
N ASP A 602 40.84 70.13 18.39
CA ASP A 602 41.29 70.15 19.78
C ASP A 602 40.21 70.79 20.65
N GLU A 603 39.44 69.95 21.36
CA GLU A 603 38.38 70.39 22.27
C GLU A 603 38.95 71.16 23.46
N GLY A 604 40.15 70.79 23.93
CA GLY A 604 40.85 71.47 25.02
C GLY A 604 41.26 72.90 24.69
N GLN A 605 41.26 73.27 23.41
CA GLN A 605 41.57 74.62 22.90
C GLN A 605 40.36 75.25 22.20
N GLY A 606 39.15 75.02 22.72
CA GLY A 606 37.93 75.66 22.21
C GLY A 606 37.50 75.15 20.83
N ASN A 607 37.68 73.86 20.56
CA ASN A 607 37.39 73.21 19.27
C ASN A 607 38.20 73.79 18.10
N LYS A 608 39.47 74.14 18.32
CA LYS A 608 40.36 74.58 17.25
C LYS A 608 40.55 73.45 16.23
N VAL A 609 40.30 73.71 14.94
CA VAL A 609 40.58 72.74 13.87
C VAL A 609 42.10 72.56 13.73
N ILE A 610 42.58 71.32 13.89
CA ILE A 610 44.01 70.96 13.81
C ILE A 610 44.36 70.24 12.51
N ALA A 611 43.39 69.56 11.88
CA ALA A 611 43.52 69.03 10.52
C ALA A 611 42.16 68.74 9.89
N ASN A 612 42.16 68.57 8.58
CA ASN A 612 41.02 68.10 7.80
C ASN A 612 41.45 66.84 7.04
N ALA A 613 40.71 65.76 7.21
CA ALA A 613 40.91 64.51 6.49
C ALA A 613 40.04 64.50 5.22
N SER A 614 40.66 64.41 4.05
CA SER A 614 39.95 64.12 2.81
C SER A 614 39.48 62.66 2.77
N ALA A 615 38.60 62.34 1.82
CA ALA A 615 38.13 60.97 1.61
C ALA A 615 39.31 60.00 1.53
N THR A 616 39.21 58.85 2.20
CA THR A 616 40.20 57.76 2.26
C THR A 616 41.49 58.02 3.07
N VAL A 617 41.77 59.26 3.49
CA VAL A 617 42.94 59.53 4.34
C VAL A 617 42.73 58.95 5.74
N THR A 618 43.74 58.20 6.21
CA THR A 618 43.75 57.63 7.56
C THR A 618 44.52 58.55 8.50
N PHE A 619 43.93 58.87 9.66
CA PHE A 619 44.66 59.45 10.78
C PHE A 619 44.74 58.44 11.91
N GLN A 620 45.91 58.31 12.51
CA GLN A 620 46.15 57.42 13.64
C GLN A 620 46.17 58.22 14.94
N PHE A 621 45.40 57.75 15.92
CA PHE A 621 45.29 58.30 17.26
C PHE A 621 45.89 57.30 18.24
N PHE A 622 46.71 57.75 19.17
CA PHE A 622 47.12 56.94 20.32
C PHE A 622 47.43 57.84 21.52
N ALA A 623 47.44 57.26 22.72
CA ALA A 623 47.79 57.95 23.94
C ALA A 623 49.01 57.31 24.59
N THR A 624 49.95 58.12 25.07
CA THR A 624 51.12 57.65 25.81
C THR A 624 51.64 58.77 26.70
N ALA A 625 52.02 58.43 27.93
CA ALA A 625 52.58 59.38 28.90
C ALA A 625 51.70 60.62 29.16
N GLY A 626 50.38 60.43 29.23
CA GLY A 626 49.47 61.50 29.63
C GLY A 626 48.91 62.35 28.48
N ILE A 627 49.35 62.15 27.25
CA ILE A 627 48.97 62.98 26.09
C ILE A 627 48.43 62.12 24.93
N VAL A 628 47.57 62.73 24.12
CA VAL A 628 47.05 62.20 22.86
C VAL A 628 47.93 62.68 21.72
N ARG A 629 48.30 61.77 20.81
CA ARG A 629 49.03 62.07 19.57
C ARG A 629 48.20 61.68 18.37
N VAL A 630 48.27 62.51 17.33
CA VAL A 630 47.56 62.29 16.05
C VAL A 630 48.55 62.37 14.90
N TYR A 631 48.59 61.32 14.08
CA TYR A 631 49.47 61.22 12.91
C TYR A 631 48.65 61.13 11.63
N ASN A 632 49.03 61.90 10.63
CA ASN A 632 48.54 61.75 9.27
C ASN A 632 49.31 60.64 8.57
N GLN A 633 48.61 59.58 8.17
CA GLN A 633 49.19 58.40 7.52
C GLN A 633 49.29 58.53 5.99
N ALA A 634 48.92 59.68 5.41
CA ALA A 634 49.06 59.93 3.97
C ALA A 634 50.52 60.17 3.54
N THR A 635 51.42 60.45 4.48
CA THR A 635 52.84 60.71 4.21
C THR A 635 53.70 59.53 4.66
N ASN A 636 54.86 59.34 4.01
CA ASN A 636 55.87 58.37 4.44
C ASN A 636 57.23 59.08 4.67
N PRO A 637 57.69 59.25 5.92
CA PRO A 637 57.07 58.78 7.16
C PRO A 637 55.77 59.54 7.53
N PRO A 638 54.90 58.97 8.39
CA PRO A 638 53.72 59.67 8.90
C PRO A 638 54.08 60.98 9.60
N THR A 639 53.25 62.02 9.41
CA THR A 639 53.50 63.36 9.96
C THR A 639 52.67 63.60 11.23
N THR A 640 53.29 64.16 12.26
CA THR A 640 52.58 64.56 13.50
C THR A 640 51.71 65.78 13.22
N VAL A 641 50.43 65.68 13.57
CA VAL A 641 49.43 66.73 13.40
C VAL A 641 48.99 67.33 14.74
N TYR A 642 49.08 66.53 15.81
CA TYR A 642 48.77 66.97 17.15
C TYR A 642 49.57 66.19 18.18
N GLU A 643 50.02 66.89 19.22
CA GLU A 643 50.59 66.32 20.44
C GLU A 643 50.18 67.21 21.62
N GLY A 644 49.35 66.69 22.53
CA GLY A 644 48.83 67.48 23.64
C GLY A 644 47.90 66.67 24.57
N PRO A 645 47.42 67.28 25.66
CA PRO A 645 46.59 66.58 26.65
C PRO A 645 45.24 66.08 26.08
N GLY A 646 44.79 66.62 24.94
CA GLY A 646 43.44 66.40 24.43
C GLY A 646 42.36 67.02 25.34
N PRO A 647 41.07 66.68 25.16
CA PRO A 647 40.54 65.72 24.19
C PRO A 647 40.68 66.15 22.74
N VAL A 648 40.87 65.18 21.84
CA VAL A 648 40.80 65.40 20.40
C VAL A 648 39.51 64.81 19.86
N VAL A 649 38.82 65.54 18.99
CA VAL A 649 37.52 65.13 18.44
C VAL A 649 37.61 65.01 16.91
N THR A 650 36.99 63.98 16.34
CA THR A 650 36.70 63.92 14.91
C THR A 650 35.24 64.20 14.65
N VAL A 651 34.96 65.08 13.68
CA VAL A 651 33.61 65.47 13.26
C VAL A 651 33.48 65.21 11.75
N PRO A 652 32.60 64.30 11.30
CA PRO A 652 32.38 64.06 9.89
C PRO A 652 32.02 65.34 9.13
N VAL A 653 32.53 65.51 7.91
CA VAL A 653 32.13 66.65 7.05
C VAL A 653 30.67 66.50 6.63
N ASP A 654 30.29 65.29 6.23
CA ASP A 654 28.91 64.89 6.00
C ASP A 654 28.47 63.91 7.10
N PRO A 655 27.54 64.29 8.00
CA PRO A 655 27.06 63.43 9.07
C PRO A 655 26.27 62.21 8.56
N ALA A 656 25.84 62.18 7.29
CA ALA A 656 25.21 61.00 6.69
C ALA A 656 26.24 59.90 6.35
N VAL A 657 27.53 60.25 6.20
CA VAL A 657 28.60 59.30 5.87
C VAL A 657 29.30 58.83 7.14
N ALA A 658 29.11 57.55 7.45
CA ALA A 658 29.71 56.92 8.63
C ALA A 658 31.25 56.92 8.56
N THR A 659 31.88 56.93 9.74
CA THR A 659 33.33 56.95 9.91
C THR A 659 33.81 55.60 10.45
N THR A 660 34.91 55.11 9.90
CA THR A 660 35.51 53.81 10.23
C THR A 660 36.66 53.99 11.22
N ILE A 661 36.58 53.25 12.33
CA ILE A 661 37.71 52.94 13.21
C ILE A 661 38.20 51.55 12.80
N LYS A 662 39.35 51.44 12.11
CA LYS A 662 39.79 50.18 11.49
C LYS A 662 39.90 49.02 12.49
N GLU A 663 40.26 49.31 13.73
CA GLU A 663 40.41 48.32 14.80
C GLU A 663 39.06 47.84 15.35
N LYS A 664 37.95 48.53 15.06
CA LYS A 664 36.66 48.31 15.73
C LYS A 664 35.46 48.15 14.79
N GLY A 665 35.24 49.09 13.86
CA GLY A 665 34.05 49.07 12.99
C GLY A 665 33.71 50.42 12.37
N VAL A 666 32.53 50.51 11.79
CA VAL A 666 31.97 51.68 11.11
C VAL A 666 30.85 52.27 11.96
N TYR A 667 30.92 53.56 12.27
CA TYR A 667 29.98 54.22 13.18
C TYR A 667 29.50 55.57 12.67
N ARG A 668 28.33 55.99 13.15
CA ARG A 668 27.77 57.33 12.95
C ARG A 668 28.31 58.30 14.00
N GLY A 669 28.18 59.59 13.71
CA GLY A 669 28.50 60.67 14.64
C GLY A 669 30.00 60.92 14.80
N ASN A 670 30.33 61.57 15.91
CA ASN A 670 31.67 62.06 16.21
C ASN A 670 32.45 61.02 17.02
N PHE A 671 33.77 61.15 17.04
CA PHE A 671 34.59 60.42 18.00
C PHE A 671 35.40 61.37 18.85
N ARG A 672 35.46 61.08 20.14
CA ARG A 672 36.26 61.79 21.13
C ARG A 672 37.36 60.85 21.63
N PHE A 673 38.58 61.34 21.57
CA PHE A 673 39.79 60.63 21.96
C PHE A 673 40.36 61.30 23.21
N THR A 674 40.33 60.57 24.33
CA THR A 674 40.88 61.03 25.61
C THR A 674 42.02 60.13 26.06
N ASN A 675 42.90 60.67 26.91
CA ASN A 675 43.90 59.88 27.61
C ASN A 675 43.40 59.53 29.02
N SER A 676 43.49 58.25 29.40
CA SER A 676 43.20 57.77 30.75
C SER A 676 44.39 56.95 31.26
N GLY A 677 45.24 57.54 32.08
CA GLY A 677 46.37 56.84 32.71
C GLY A 677 47.39 56.26 31.71
N GLY A 678 47.51 56.84 30.51
CA GLY A 678 48.39 56.36 29.44
C GLY A 678 47.72 55.45 28.42
N ALA A 679 46.43 55.12 28.57
CA ALA A 679 45.64 54.39 27.58
C ALA A 679 44.72 55.33 26.79
N LEU A 680 44.51 55.05 25.49
CA LEU A 680 43.60 55.80 24.65
C LEU A 680 42.17 55.34 24.92
N ARG A 681 41.30 56.28 25.30
CA ARG A 681 39.87 56.07 25.26
C ARG A 681 39.30 56.58 23.95
N THR A 682 38.63 55.71 23.22
CA THR A 682 37.87 56.04 22.01
C THR A 682 36.40 56.01 22.36
N ILE A 683 35.77 57.18 22.27
CA ILE A 683 34.39 57.40 22.69
C ILE A 683 33.60 57.85 21.46
N ASN A 684 32.55 57.13 21.10
CA ASN A 684 31.64 57.53 20.03
C ASN A 684 30.55 58.45 20.61
N PHE A 685 30.41 59.65 20.04
CA PHE A 685 29.46 60.67 20.46
C PHE A 685 28.45 60.94 19.34
N LEU A 686 27.18 60.63 19.60
CA LEU A 686 26.11 60.63 18.60
C LEU A 686 24.75 60.94 19.23
N ASN A 687 23.73 61.20 18.41
CA ASN A 687 22.37 61.34 18.92
C ASN A 687 21.81 59.98 19.36
N TYR A 688 20.79 60.01 20.23
CA TYR A 688 20.22 58.80 20.81
C TYR A 688 19.59 57.84 19.79
N ASP A 689 18.98 58.34 18.70
CA ASP A 689 18.37 57.46 17.70
C ASP A 689 19.43 56.72 16.86
N ASP A 690 20.53 57.38 16.49
CA ASP A 690 21.66 56.72 15.82
C ASP A 690 22.35 55.70 16.73
N TYR A 691 22.44 55.96 18.02
CA TYR A 691 22.90 54.96 18.99
C TYR A 691 21.96 53.74 19.00
N VAL A 692 20.65 53.97 19.10
CA VAL A 692 19.66 52.88 19.14
C VAL A 692 19.66 52.05 17.85
N ARG A 693 19.97 52.62 16.68
CA ARG A 693 20.16 51.87 15.41
C ARG A 693 21.27 50.81 15.52
N GLY A 694 22.35 51.12 16.24
CA GLY A 694 23.44 50.18 16.50
C GLY A 694 23.20 49.22 17.67
N VAL A 695 22.18 49.45 18.50
CA VAL A 695 21.83 48.60 19.66
C VAL A 695 20.80 47.53 19.28
N VAL A 696 19.66 47.95 18.71
CA VAL A 696 18.51 47.06 18.46
C VAL A 696 18.89 45.75 17.74
N PRO A 697 19.70 45.76 16.66
CA PRO A 697 20.03 44.53 15.92
C PRO A 697 21.00 43.59 16.64
N LEU A 698 21.81 44.11 17.58
CA LEU A 698 22.71 43.28 18.39
C LEU A 698 22.02 42.68 19.60
N GLU A 699 21.06 43.41 20.17
CA GLU A 699 20.23 42.91 21.27
C GLU A 699 19.16 41.93 20.79
N MET A 700 18.49 42.24 19.67
CA MET A 700 17.48 41.38 19.06
C MET A 700 17.91 41.03 17.62
N PRO A 701 18.41 39.81 17.37
CA PRO A 701 18.88 39.41 16.04
C PRO A 701 17.75 39.36 15.01
N GLY A 702 18.12 39.21 13.73
CA GLY A 702 17.22 39.33 12.57
C GLY A 702 16.05 38.33 12.53
N GLY A 703 15.01 38.67 11.76
CA GLY A 703 13.85 37.81 11.49
C GLY A 703 12.68 37.97 12.46
N TRP A 704 12.72 38.98 13.33
CA TRP A 704 11.68 39.24 14.32
C TRP A 704 10.68 40.28 13.84
N HIS A 705 9.53 40.35 14.52
CA HIS A 705 8.44 41.22 14.14
C HIS A 705 8.77 42.69 14.42
N ILE A 706 8.36 43.59 13.51
CA ILE A 706 8.65 45.03 13.62
C ILE A 706 8.20 45.64 14.96
N GLN A 707 7.08 45.17 15.52
CA GLN A 707 6.59 45.67 16.81
C GLN A 707 7.49 45.26 17.98
N ALA A 708 8.15 44.10 17.90
CA ALA A 708 9.15 43.71 18.90
C ALA A 708 10.38 44.64 18.81
N TYR A 709 10.87 44.94 17.60
CA TYR A 709 11.95 45.91 17.41
C TYR A 709 11.57 47.32 17.88
N ARG A 710 10.31 47.75 17.71
CA ARG A 710 9.82 49.03 18.25
C ARG A 710 9.87 49.04 19.78
N ALA A 711 9.44 47.95 20.43
CA ALA A 711 9.54 47.82 21.88
C ALA A 711 11.00 47.90 22.37
N GLN A 712 11.92 47.23 21.68
CA GLN A 712 13.36 47.30 21.97
C GLN A 712 13.94 48.69 21.74
N ALA A 713 13.55 49.39 20.67
CA ALA A 713 13.99 50.76 20.42
C ALA A 713 13.56 51.70 21.56
N LEU A 714 12.31 51.58 22.02
CA LEU A 714 11.79 52.35 23.16
C LEU A 714 12.56 52.02 24.45
N ALA A 715 12.78 50.74 24.76
CA ALA A 715 13.53 50.32 25.95
C ALA A 715 14.98 50.81 25.90
N ALA A 716 15.69 50.56 24.80
CA ALA A 716 17.09 50.92 24.64
C ALA A 716 17.33 52.43 24.73
N ARG A 717 16.44 53.24 24.13
CA ARG A 717 16.49 54.70 24.22
C ARG A 717 16.25 55.20 25.64
N SER A 718 15.30 54.58 26.36
CA SER A 718 14.98 54.96 27.74
C SER A 718 16.12 54.62 28.69
N TYR A 719 16.72 53.43 28.54
CA TYR A 719 17.94 53.05 29.26
C TYR A 719 19.04 54.09 29.04
N ALA A 720 19.31 54.43 27.78
CA ALA A 720 20.30 55.43 27.41
C ALA A 720 20.05 56.81 28.05
N PHE A 721 18.80 57.31 28.06
CA PHE A 721 18.45 58.58 28.70
C PHE A 721 18.83 58.58 30.20
N THR A 722 18.60 57.47 30.89
CA THR A 722 18.91 57.35 32.33
C THR A 722 20.37 57.04 32.65
N SER A 723 21.20 56.83 31.62
CA SER A 723 22.63 56.54 31.77
C SER A 723 23.51 57.78 31.56
N TYR A 724 22.93 58.94 31.28
CA TYR A 724 23.68 60.19 31.13
C TYR A 724 24.42 60.56 32.42
N ARG A 725 25.74 60.75 32.33
CA ARG A 725 26.63 61.02 33.48
C ARG A 725 27.09 62.47 33.58
N GLY A 726 26.61 63.36 32.71
CA GLY A 726 27.06 64.75 32.70
C GLY A 726 28.58 64.88 32.62
N THR A 727 29.17 65.68 33.49
CA THR A 727 30.64 65.85 33.59
C THR A 727 31.32 64.86 34.53
N ALA A 728 30.57 63.98 35.20
CA ALA A 728 31.13 63.01 36.16
C ALA A 728 31.96 61.90 35.49
N ALA A 729 31.76 61.68 34.19
CA ALA A 729 32.53 60.76 33.37
C ALA A 729 32.68 61.29 31.93
N ASP A 730 33.67 60.78 31.20
CA ASP A 730 33.92 61.10 29.79
C ASP A 730 32.99 60.35 28.82
N TYR A 731 32.33 59.28 29.28
CA TYR A 731 31.31 58.51 28.57
C TYR A 731 30.08 58.23 29.46
N ASP A 732 28.96 57.85 28.85
CA ASP A 732 27.69 57.56 29.51
C ASP A 732 27.43 56.05 29.64
N VAL A 733 27.73 55.29 28.57
CA VAL A 733 27.53 53.84 28.46
C VAL A 733 28.73 53.14 27.83
N THR A 734 28.90 51.85 28.10
CA THR A 734 29.80 50.96 27.35
C THR A 734 29.09 50.31 26.15
N ASP A 735 29.86 49.77 25.21
CA ASP A 735 29.34 49.04 24.04
C ASP A 735 29.19 47.52 24.27
N ASP A 736 29.21 47.11 25.55
CA ASP A 736 29.12 45.73 26.02
C ASP A 736 27.87 45.49 26.89
N GLN A 737 27.67 44.24 27.35
CA GLN A 737 26.51 43.84 28.15
C GLN A 737 26.43 44.47 29.55
N SER A 738 27.44 45.25 29.95
CA SER A 738 27.37 46.00 31.21
C SER A 738 26.38 47.16 31.10
N ASP A 739 26.15 47.64 29.87
CA ASP A 739 25.08 48.56 29.52
C ASP A 739 24.20 47.96 28.42
N GLN A 740 24.60 48.09 27.15
CA GLN A 740 23.88 47.54 25.99
C GLN A 740 24.87 47.22 24.88
N CYS A 741 24.66 46.10 24.19
CA CYS A 741 25.44 45.72 23.02
C CYS A 741 25.29 46.77 21.91
N TYR A 742 26.38 47.46 21.55
CA TYR A 742 26.38 48.52 20.53
C TYR A 742 27.43 48.26 19.43
N GLY A 743 26.97 48.17 18.18
CA GLY A 743 27.81 47.79 17.04
C GLY A 743 28.06 48.89 16.00
N GLY A 744 27.43 50.05 16.14
CA GLY A 744 27.40 51.06 15.07
C GLY A 744 26.69 50.53 13.81
N VAL A 745 27.24 50.86 12.64
CA VAL A 745 26.71 50.49 11.32
C VAL A 745 27.22 49.11 10.88
N GLN A 746 28.51 48.83 11.12
CA GLN A 746 29.18 47.60 10.67
C GLN A 746 30.33 47.26 11.62
N LEU A 747 30.52 45.97 11.91
CA LEU A 747 31.63 45.47 12.72
C LEU A 747 32.95 45.42 11.91
N ASN A 748 34.11 45.38 12.58
CA ASN A 748 35.43 45.28 11.91
C ASN A 748 35.62 43.99 11.07
N ASN A 749 34.85 42.93 11.33
CA ASN A 749 34.86 41.71 10.52
C ASN A 749 34.00 41.80 9.24
N GLY A 750 33.44 42.98 8.95
CA GLY A 750 32.61 43.22 7.77
C GLY A 750 31.13 42.93 7.95
N ARG A 751 30.68 42.41 9.11
CA ARG A 751 29.26 42.12 9.35
C ARG A 751 28.44 43.41 9.47
N PRO A 752 27.42 43.63 8.62
CA PRO A 752 26.45 44.72 8.82
C PRO A 752 25.68 44.56 10.13
N VAL A 753 25.53 45.64 10.88
CA VAL A 753 24.76 45.68 12.12
C VAL A 753 23.36 46.23 11.84
N GLU A 754 23.29 47.42 11.25
CA GLU A 754 22.01 48.04 10.89
C GLU A 754 21.29 47.26 9.77
N SER A 755 19.96 47.25 9.81
CA SER A 755 19.08 46.69 8.78
C SER A 755 17.88 47.60 8.55
N ASP A 756 17.23 47.48 7.39
CA ASP A 756 16.08 48.34 7.06
C ASP A 756 14.93 48.22 8.06
N ILE A 757 14.60 47.01 8.51
CA ILE A 757 13.48 46.78 9.44
C ILE A 757 13.77 47.33 10.83
N THR A 758 14.99 47.18 11.33
CA THR A 758 15.39 47.73 12.64
C THR A 758 15.50 49.24 12.55
N ASN A 759 16.05 49.79 11.47
CA ASN A 759 16.11 51.23 11.23
C ASN A 759 14.72 51.86 11.12
N LEU A 760 13.76 51.17 10.48
CA LEU A 760 12.37 51.58 10.45
C LEU A 760 11.74 51.59 11.86
N ALA A 761 12.03 50.59 12.70
CA ALA A 761 11.56 50.55 14.09
C ALA A 761 12.07 51.76 14.90
N VAL A 762 13.35 52.09 14.74
CA VAL A 762 13.95 53.26 15.41
C VAL A 762 13.34 54.56 14.87
N THR A 763 13.25 54.72 13.56
CA THR A 763 12.70 55.94 12.92
C THR A 763 11.23 56.16 13.31
N THR A 764 10.41 55.11 13.33
CA THR A 764 8.99 55.22 13.71
C THR A 764 8.76 55.43 15.21
N THR A 765 9.80 55.28 16.03
CA THR A 765 9.78 55.57 17.48
C THR A 765 10.72 56.73 17.85
N ALA A 766 11.18 57.52 16.87
CA ALA A 766 12.24 58.51 17.06
C ALA A 766 11.89 59.52 18.17
N GLY A 767 12.80 59.66 19.13
CA GLY A 767 12.66 60.51 20.31
C GLY A 767 11.57 60.11 21.32
N LEU A 768 10.94 58.93 21.18
CA LEU A 768 10.01 58.40 22.18
C LEU A 768 10.73 57.54 23.21
N VAL A 769 10.43 57.75 24.48
CA VAL A 769 10.95 56.98 25.62
C VAL A 769 9.80 56.47 26.48
N ILE A 770 10.09 55.45 27.27
CA ILE A 770 9.22 54.93 28.32
C ILE A 770 9.37 55.85 29.53
N ALA A 771 8.26 56.41 29.99
CA ALA A 771 8.22 57.40 31.05
C ALA A 771 7.29 56.96 32.18
N PHE A 772 7.70 57.21 33.42
CA PHE A 772 6.89 57.03 34.62
C PHE A 772 6.92 58.33 35.41
N ASN A 773 5.76 58.88 35.77
CA ASN A 773 5.64 60.21 36.38
C ASN A 773 6.38 61.30 35.58
N ASN A 774 6.24 61.30 34.26
CA ASN A 774 6.91 62.22 33.31
C ASN A 774 8.44 62.23 33.35
N GLN A 775 9.07 61.19 33.90
CA GLN A 775 10.51 60.98 33.89
C GLN A 775 10.86 59.71 33.10
N PRO A 776 11.97 59.68 32.34
CA PRO A 776 12.39 58.48 31.65
C PRO A 776 12.68 57.35 32.65
N VAL A 777 12.28 56.12 32.34
CA VAL A 777 12.57 54.97 33.19
C VAL A 777 13.86 54.28 32.76
N ARG A 778 14.58 53.70 33.73
CA ARG A 778 15.72 52.84 33.45
C ARG A 778 15.20 51.48 32.98
N ALA A 779 14.95 51.38 31.68
CA ALA A 779 14.29 50.24 31.04
C ALA A 779 15.24 49.05 30.86
N TYR A 780 15.39 48.23 31.90
CA TYR A 780 16.14 46.97 31.82
C TYR A 780 15.44 45.94 30.92
N PHE A 781 16.19 45.14 30.19
CA PHE A 781 15.65 44.05 29.39
C PHE A 781 16.60 42.85 29.40
N ALA A 782 16.08 41.66 29.17
CA ALA A 782 16.84 40.42 29.11
C ALA A 782 16.34 39.51 27.98
N SER A 783 17.16 38.53 27.59
CA SER A 783 16.83 37.62 26.48
C SER A 783 15.49 36.93 26.68
N SER A 784 15.31 36.23 27.80
CA SER A 784 14.09 35.48 28.07
C SER A 784 13.76 35.50 29.56
N SER A 785 12.49 35.75 29.88
CA SER A 785 11.99 35.80 31.26
C SER A 785 11.77 34.40 31.84
N GLY A 786 11.45 33.42 30.99
CA GLY A 786 11.06 32.08 31.44
C GLY A 786 9.60 32.01 31.92
N GLY A 787 8.76 32.96 31.49
CA GLY A 787 7.32 33.00 31.78
C GLY A 787 6.91 34.04 32.82
N TYR A 788 7.86 34.60 33.57
CA TYR A 788 7.65 35.67 34.54
C TYR A 788 8.90 36.52 34.65
N THR A 789 8.76 37.84 34.77
CA THR A 789 9.91 38.73 35.02
C THR A 789 10.28 38.78 36.49
N LEU A 790 11.53 39.13 36.77
CA LEU A 790 12.04 39.40 38.10
C LEU A 790 11.80 40.86 38.49
N ALA A 791 11.28 41.08 39.70
CA ALA A 791 11.19 42.42 40.27
C ALA A 791 12.60 42.99 40.52
N TYR A 792 12.83 44.26 40.18
CA TYR A 792 14.18 44.87 40.20
C TYR A 792 14.91 44.73 41.54
N GLY A 793 14.23 44.97 42.67
CA GLY A 793 14.83 44.87 44.00
C GLY A 793 15.25 43.46 44.42
N CYS A 794 14.85 42.44 43.66
CA CYS A 794 15.31 41.06 43.85
C CYS A 794 16.56 40.74 43.02
N TRP A 795 16.87 41.53 41.99
CA TRP A 795 18.04 41.32 41.16
C TRP A 795 19.31 41.76 41.90
N ASN A 796 20.37 40.92 41.84
CA ASN A 796 21.59 41.09 42.62
C ASN A 796 21.35 41.24 44.13
N ALA A 797 20.25 40.68 44.66
CA ALA A 797 20.03 40.62 46.10
C ALA A 797 21.23 39.93 46.77
N THR A 798 21.80 40.57 47.80
CA THR A 798 22.96 40.04 48.53
C THR A 798 22.55 39.12 49.69
N GLY A 799 21.26 39.10 50.02
CA GLY A 799 20.65 38.26 51.04
C GLY A 799 19.48 37.43 50.52
N THR A 800 18.60 37.03 51.42
CA THR A 800 17.44 36.16 51.14
C THR A 800 16.14 36.95 50.90
N THR A 801 16.20 38.28 50.99
CA THR A 801 15.06 39.20 50.83
C THR A 801 15.31 40.19 49.71
N CYS A 802 14.25 40.53 48.97
CA CYS A 802 14.31 41.58 47.96
C CYS A 802 14.27 42.97 48.59
N ALA A 803 14.99 43.92 47.99
CA ALA A 803 14.81 45.35 48.24
C ALA A 803 13.52 45.87 47.57
N SER A 804 13.16 47.13 47.84
CA SER A 804 12.04 47.79 47.18
C SER A 804 12.30 47.97 45.67
N SER A 805 11.32 47.63 44.84
CA SER A 805 11.34 47.91 43.40
C SER A 805 10.52 49.17 43.08
N PRO A 806 10.92 49.99 42.10
CA PRO A 806 10.00 50.90 41.45
C PRO A 806 8.80 50.13 40.87
N SER A 807 7.59 50.69 40.94
CA SER A 807 6.37 49.99 40.49
C SER A 807 6.43 49.56 39.02
N TYR A 808 7.11 50.34 38.17
CA TYR A 808 7.32 50.04 36.76
C TYR A 808 8.35 48.92 36.50
N LEU A 809 9.05 48.41 37.52
CA LEU A 809 9.93 47.23 37.43
C LEU A 809 9.48 46.14 38.43
N SER A 810 8.18 45.95 38.52
CA SER A 810 7.57 44.83 39.24
C SER A 810 7.66 43.53 38.43
N ALA A 811 7.54 42.39 39.10
CA ALA A 811 7.40 41.10 38.43
C ALA A 811 6.07 41.04 37.66
N VAL A 812 6.10 40.66 36.39
CA VAL A 812 4.93 40.52 35.52
C VAL A 812 4.91 39.15 34.85
N ALA A 813 3.70 38.63 34.61
CA ALA A 813 3.51 37.39 33.86
C ALA A 813 3.85 37.61 32.39
N ASP A 814 4.56 36.66 31.78
CA ASP A 814 5.00 36.72 30.40
C ASP A 814 4.83 35.36 29.68
N PRO A 815 3.59 34.87 29.54
CA PRO A 815 3.32 33.61 28.83
C PRO A 815 3.81 33.62 27.37
N ALA A 816 3.90 34.79 26.74
CA ALA A 816 4.35 34.92 25.36
C ALA A 816 5.80 34.47 25.14
N ASP A 817 6.67 34.61 26.16
CA ASP A 817 8.06 34.13 26.15
C ASP A 817 8.16 32.61 25.97
N LEU A 818 7.18 31.86 26.47
CA LEU A 818 7.15 30.40 26.39
C LEU A 818 6.40 29.89 25.15
N LEU A 819 5.42 30.65 24.66
CA LEU A 819 4.53 30.24 23.57
C LEU A 819 5.01 30.68 22.18
N VAL A 820 5.98 31.61 22.11
CA VAL A 820 6.52 32.11 20.84
C VAL A 820 7.13 30.99 19.99
N SER A 821 6.73 30.93 18.72
CA SER A 821 7.15 29.91 17.74
C SER A 821 7.70 30.49 16.43
N VAL A 822 7.69 31.82 16.26
CA VAL A 822 8.10 32.52 15.04
C VAL A 822 9.25 33.49 15.35
N PRO A 823 10.39 33.45 14.63
CA PRO A 823 10.71 32.60 13.48
C PRO A 823 11.07 31.14 13.83
N GLY A 824 11.14 30.83 15.12
CA GLY A 824 11.28 29.50 15.68
C GLY A 824 10.95 29.54 17.17
N PRO A 825 10.82 28.38 17.83
CA PRO A 825 10.53 28.33 19.25
C PRO A 825 11.67 28.97 20.08
N ASN A 826 11.30 29.62 21.18
CA ASN A 826 12.28 30.14 22.13
C ASN A 826 13.12 28.98 22.69
N ARG A 827 14.40 28.94 22.32
CA ARG A 827 15.36 27.92 22.78
C ARG A 827 15.64 27.97 24.29
N GLN A 828 15.22 29.04 24.95
CA GLN A 828 15.38 29.25 26.39
C GLN A 828 14.08 28.99 27.16
N ALA A 829 13.00 28.56 26.49
CA ALA A 829 11.74 28.20 27.13
C ALA A 829 11.84 26.96 28.03
N SER A 830 12.90 26.15 27.86
CA SER A 830 13.28 25.06 28.76
C SER A 830 14.76 24.71 28.59
N TRP A 831 15.45 24.39 29.68
CA TRP A 831 16.78 23.81 29.69
C TRP A 831 17.01 23.02 30.99
N THR A 832 18.00 22.13 31.00
CA THR A 832 18.38 21.36 32.19
C THR A 832 19.88 21.45 32.44
N ALA A 833 20.30 21.50 33.70
CA ALA A 833 21.70 21.45 34.10
C ALA A 833 21.86 20.54 35.31
N THR A 834 22.81 19.61 35.25
CA THR A 834 23.04 18.61 36.29
C THR A 834 24.41 18.83 36.92
N TYR A 835 24.47 18.79 38.24
CA TYR A 835 25.70 18.90 39.02
C TYR A 835 25.77 17.76 40.02
N THR A 836 26.91 17.09 40.05
CA THR A 836 27.27 16.13 41.07
C THR A 836 27.46 16.83 42.42
N SER A 837 27.35 16.06 43.52
CA SER A 837 27.60 16.59 44.86
C SER A 837 28.97 17.26 45.00
N PRO A 838 30.09 16.73 44.46
CA PRO A 838 31.38 17.42 44.50
C PRO A 838 31.38 18.77 43.80
N GLU A 839 30.69 18.92 42.67
CA GLU A 839 30.61 20.19 41.93
C GLU A 839 29.86 21.26 42.74
N ILE A 840 28.70 20.90 43.33
CA ILE A 840 27.96 21.81 44.21
C ILE A 840 28.78 22.17 45.44
N ARG A 841 29.42 21.19 46.09
CA ARG A 841 30.31 21.42 47.23
C ARG A 841 31.42 22.41 46.90
N ASN A 842 32.11 22.22 45.77
CA ASN A 842 33.20 23.10 45.33
C ASN A 842 32.69 24.51 45.01
N ALA A 843 31.53 24.64 44.39
CA ALA A 843 30.91 25.94 44.11
C ALA A 843 30.56 26.70 45.40
N ILE A 844 29.99 26.02 46.41
CA ILE A 844 29.67 26.61 47.71
C ILE A 844 30.95 27.01 48.46
N ALA A 845 31.97 26.14 48.46
CA ALA A 845 33.26 26.43 49.06
C ALA A 845 33.89 27.68 48.42
N GLY A 846 33.82 27.84 47.10
CA GLY A 846 34.31 29.02 46.40
C GLY A 846 33.51 30.31 46.66
N TYR A 847 32.23 30.20 47.05
CA TYR A 847 31.34 31.36 47.24
C TYR A 847 31.21 31.81 48.71
N ARG A 848 31.31 30.88 49.67
CA ARG A 848 31.12 31.12 51.11
C ARG A 848 32.26 30.61 51.98
N GLY A 849 33.23 29.88 51.43
CA GLY A 849 34.30 29.25 52.21
C GLY A 849 33.83 28.10 53.10
N VAL A 850 32.66 27.52 52.82
CA VAL A 850 32.05 26.44 53.61
C VAL A 850 32.04 25.14 52.83
N ASP A 851 32.51 24.06 53.46
CA ASP A 851 32.37 22.70 52.95
C ASP A 851 31.11 22.03 53.53
N ILE A 852 30.12 21.75 52.67
CA ILE A 852 28.86 21.10 53.07
C ILE A 852 28.98 19.57 53.16
N GLY A 853 30.09 18.97 52.75
CA GLY A 853 30.21 17.52 52.62
C GLY A 853 29.42 16.98 51.42
N THR A 854 28.77 15.82 51.57
CA THR A 854 27.93 15.24 50.51
C THR A 854 26.57 15.94 50.50
N LEU A 855 26.11 16.39 49.33
CA LEU A 855 24.82 17.04 49.15
C LEU A 855 23.68 16.06 49.49
N THR A 856 22.75 16.50 50.32
CA THR A 856 21.60 15.71 50.76
C THR A 856 20.27 16.32 50.33
N SER A 857 20.14 17.65 50.30
CA SER A 857 18.95 18.33 49.79
C SER A 857 19.24 19.73 49.25
N VAL A 858 18.35 20.20 48.36
CA VAL A 858 18.32 21.56 47.82
C VAL A 858 16.92 22.11 48.02
N ASP A 859 16.82 23.35 48.50
CA ASP A 859 15.55 24.07 48.67
C ASP A 859 15.56 25.34 47.82
N LEU A 860 14.59 25.40 46.90
CA LEU A 860 14.35 26.51 45.96
C LEU A 860 13.03 27.23 46.23
N SER A 861 12.43 27.06 47.41
CA SER A 861 11.09 27.58 47.73
C SER A 861 11.04 29.11 47.81
N ASN A 862 12.16 29.77 48.06
CA ASN A 862 12.22 31.23 48.11
C ASN A 862 12.18 31.83 46.70
N GLN A 863 10.98 32.06 46.19
CA GLN A 863 10.69 32.54 44.84
C GLN A 863 9.85 33.82 44.86
N VAL A 864 10.04 34.67 43.85
CA VAL A 864 9.22 35.86 43.63
C VAL A 864 8.77 35.95 42.17
N PRO A 865 7.46 35.90 41.88
CA PRO A 865 6.36 35.55 42.81
C PRO A 865 6.44 34.09 43.29
N ALA A 866 5.91 33.80 44.48
CA ALA A 866 5.97 32.47 45.06
C ALA A 866 5.36 31.40 44.13
N GLY A 867 6.09 30.30 43.91
CA GLY A 867 5.66 29.14 43.12
C GLY A 867 5.79 29.29 41.60
N VAL A 868 5.86 30.50 41.05
CA VAL A 868 5.88 30.74 39.59
C VAL A 868 7.07 31.57 39.10
N GLY A 869 7.73 32.29 40.01
CA GLY A 869 8.77 33.24 39.66
C GLY A 869 10.19 32.73 39.86
N HIS A 870 11.12 33.66 39.75
CA HIS A 870 12.55 33.39 39.92
C HIS A 870 12.88 33.07 41.37
N VAL A 871 13.85 32.17 41.56
CA VAL A 871 14.44 31.89 42.88
C VAL A 871 15.29 33.08 43.32
N ILE A 872 15.15 33.49 44.59
CA ILE A 872 15.88 34.61 45.20
C ILE A 872 17.04 34.13 46.08
N SER A 873 16.83 33.04 46.82
CA SER A 873 17.90 32.34 47.54
C SER A 873 17.70 30.83 47.47
N ILE A 874 18.80 30.11 47.69
CA ILE A 874 18.86 28.65 47.62
C ILE A 874 19.52 28.15 48.88
N ARG A 875 18.88 27.19 49.55
CA ARG A 875 19.49 26.49 50.67
C ARG A 875 19.98 25.12 50.23
N PHE A 876 21.28 24.90 50.37
CA PHE A 876 21.93 23.62 50.16
C PHE A 876 22.23 22.99 51.52
N THR A 877 21.81 21.74 51.70
CA THR A 877 22.10 20.96 52.90
C THR A 877 22.95 19.76 52.53
N GLY A 878 24.13 19.65 53.14
CA GLY A 878 24.96 18.47 53.04
C GLY A 878 25.21 17.83 54.40
N THR A 879 26.02 16.77 54.41
CA THR A 879 26.32 15.98 55.62
C THR A 879 27.01 16.78 56.72
N ASN A 880 27.73 17.86 56.38
CA ASN A 880 28.55 18.61 57.33
C ASN A 880 27.92 19.96 57.70
N ALA A 881 27.21 20.60 56.76
CA ALA A 881 26.65 21.93 56.95
C ALA A 881 25.45 22.20 56.03
N SER A 882 24.66 23.20 56.41
CA SER A 882 23.67 23.83 55.52
C SER A 882 24.05 25.27 55.24
N VAL A 883 23.97 25.70 53.98
CA VAL A 883 24.33 27.04 53.53
C VAL A 883 23.22 27.61 52.66
N GLU A 884 22.83 28.84 52.93
CA GLU A 884 21.91 29.60 52.09
C GLU A 884 22.66 30.68 51.31
N VAL A 885 22.43 30.72 49.99
CA VAL A 885 23.12 31.61 49.06
C VAL A 885 22.11 32.40 48.22
N PRO A 886 22.37 33.68 47.90
CA PRO A 886 21.56 34.41 46.93
C PRO A 886 21.65 33.77 45.54
N ALA A 887 20.50 33.66 44.88
CA ALA A 887 20.36 32.87 43.67
C ALA A 887 21.12 33.46 42.47
N ASP A 888 21.04 34.77 42.23
CA ASP A 888 21.57 35.36 40.99
C ASP A 888 23.09 35.20 40.87
N GLY A 889 23.81 35.68 41.88
CA GLY A 889 25.28 35.59 41.93
C GLY A 889 25.79 34.15 41.99
N PHE A 890 25.07 33.25 42.66
CA PHE A 890 25.48 31.86 42.78
C PHE A 890 25.14 31.03 41.54
N LEU A 891 23.88 31.01 41.10
CA LEU A 891 23.44 30.20 39.96
C LEU A 891 24.08 30.65 38.66
N ARG A 892 23.98 31.94 38.30
CA ARG A 892 24.53 32.42 37.03
C ARG A 892 26.04 32.64 37.11
N GLY A 893 26.55 33.07 38.27
CA GLY A 893 27.95 33.45 38.44
C GLY A 893 28.90 32.29 38.75
N TYR A 894 28.51 31.36 39.64
CA TYR A 894 29.36 30.24 40.08
C TYR A 894 28.99 28.92 39.39
N LEU A 895 27.69 28.64 39.20
CA LEU A 895 27.25 27.43 38.49
C LEU A 895 27.16 27.64 36.97
N GLY A 896 27.13 28.88 36.49
CA GLY A 896 27.02 29.18 35.06
C GLY A 896 25.63 28.91 34.46
N LEU A 897 24.58 28.86 35.29
CA LEU A 897 23.21 28.72 34.80
C LEU A 897 22.77 29.94 33.99
N LYS A 898 21.81 29.71 33.08
CA LYS A 898 21.29 30.74 32.18
C LYS A 898 20.44 31.79 32.90
N SER A 899 19.73 31.40 33.95
CA SER A 899 18.81 32.26 34.72
C SER A 899 18.63 31.75 36.16
N THR A 900 17.88 32.51 36.97
CA THR A 900 17.39 32.10 38.29
C THR A 900 15.97 31.51 38.28
N MET A 901 15.34 31.39 37.11
CA MET A 901 14.03 30.74 36.94
C MET A 901 14.24 29.22 36.88
N VAL A 902 14.40 28.59 38.04
CA VAL A 902 14.74 27.16 38.16
C VAL A 902 13.85 26.40 39.14
N ARG A 903 13.72 25.09 38.91
CA ARG A 903 13.01 24.11 39.76
C ARG A 903 13.81 22.81 39.85
N LEU A 904 13.46 21.95 40.80
CA LEU A 904 14.03 20.59 40.98
C LEU A 904 13.23 19.50 40.25
N SER A 905 12.15 19.89 39.58
CA SER A 905 11.36 19.04 38.69
C SER A 905 11.11 19.78 37.38
N ALA A 906 10.83 19.03 36.31
CA ALA A 906 10.44 19.61 35.04
C ALA A 906 9.25 20.60 35.23
N PHE A 907 9.30 21.71 34.49
CA PHE A 907 8.35 22.81 34.59
C PHE A 907 6.94 22.48 34.08
#